data_AF-A0A6N2ZDV6-F1
#
_entry.id   AF-A0A6N2ZDV6-F1
#
_cell.length_a   1.000
_cell.length_b   1.000
_cell.length_c   1.000
_cell.angle_alpha   90.00
_cell.angle_beta   90.00
_cell.angle_gamma   90.00
#
_symmetry.space_group_name_H-M   'P 1'
#
loop_
_entity.id
_entity.type
_entity.pdbx_description
1 polymer ?
#
loop_
_entity_poly.entity_id
_entity_poly.type
_entity_poly.pdbx_seq_one_letter_code
_entity_poly.pdbx_strand_id
1 'polypeptide(L)'
;MRKKKILIGGLLLTFCFNFLLTGIKVFAAPSFTLEGLKIEGAVINPDISSKGPEKEISFINPDFGPGGIKPVNSISIFTEGNRPWVSDGSIMTNVAVILDKNLVVTKVINKAPAPGVKPPFNESTDVEVPEGGVVLLASDDSYANAGYKKFLAENFKEGDKVKLKKDDSNITISEILELTGQNGPKEARLSLDYTQMYTTSDKIAPVKGKLTNLNKESVYKINVRKIAPEGQVIGDDIIFDINEDGTFSKDISLESGVNYLDVTFVENGTIKEEKTQSMIIFRKDLIKADKDKEIVMWVDQFSNAKNLNTEYKIEKMVKSAKKAGVTALSVDVKGPEGYVSYKKNELSGTPYLTETTNPNKKVEMDIDLLEEIIRIAHLYDIKVYASFNFFTEGNIKTNDSAVIKDHPEWEEVLQAPEDKGALKKVSESEKDSTLVYVNAANKEVQEFQLKRVEEVLKNYEVDGVVMDRARYDNLYSDFSDTSRDLFANYLANEGKTLESWPHDAFKIDADGQMIKGQYYYEWLTFRSNVVKEFTEDLRSLINKYDVKTSKDIKLAAYVGAWYESYYQCGVNWADDSFVYNNRLGLPEAGLYTKDYSQTSYLNDLDFLMIGTYYKSEREIEKYATQGNILTNGEVDLIASIDLTTSVNLPEEQRKGFQAAFDNTDGGMIFDLCYTNWYMLECAIKDIQYEKPNHFSVVNHANNELITVNEVNAARSEDTIVIYTDEHGDTTGTNAYGVEVVVDSTGTVVDIKNKQQAIDWNWSSPQNNDSKIPKGGFVISATDRSGERTLRQLLANGFNIGDKVTAAMITDFVDYKGIVFDTIKANLEFSVQALGSANSLKVLVNGEEANTATKSLSKYSKQVNLENGENIFNIEVVVDGVKTLEKEIVLMADIDENLGEEGGETLEKPEKPEKPEGGEEVNNTVPTTGDNNIILRLVLILLLSLGVTLYSKNRKYV
;
A
#
# COMPACT_ATOMS: atom_id res chain seq x y z
N MET A 1 39.07 -9.32 -87.39
CA MET A 1 40.04 -10.35 -86.95
C MET A 1 39.64 -10.86 -85.57
N ARG A 2 39.38 -12.18 -85.49
CA ARG A 2 39.50 -13.13 -84.34
C ARG A 2 39.06 -12.74 -82.90
N LYS A 3 37.97 -13.42 -82.43
CA LYS A 3 37.87 -14.44 -81.34
C LYS A 3 38.52 -14.09 -79.96
N LYS A 4 37.91 -14.24 -78.77
CA LYS A 4 36.97 -15.21 -78.10
C LYS A 4 36.59 -14.61 -76.70
N LYS A 5 35.59 -15.00 -75.87
CA LYS A 5 34.27 -15.68 -75.91
C LYS A 5 33.79 -15.91 -74.43
N ILE A 6 32.46 -16.06 -74.23
CA ILE A 6 31.68 -16.70 -73.10
C ILE A 6 31.37 -15.82 -71.85
N LEU A 7 30.13 -15.67 -71.32
CA LEU A 7 28.72 -16.09 -71.60
C LEU A 7 27.77 -15.12 -70.81
N ILE A 8 26.85 -14.36 -71.43
CA ILE A 8 25.37 -14.51 -71.56
C ILE A 8 24.52 -14.50 -70.27
N GLY A 9 23.56 -13.56 -70.24
CA GLY A 9 22.40 -13.60 -69.33
C GLY A 9 21.36 -12.47 -69.39
N GLY A 10 21.02 -11.89 -70.56
CA GLY A 10 19.67 -11.33 -70.80
C GLY A 10 19.42 -9.84 -70.50
N LEU A 11 19.26 -9.08 -71.58
CA LEU A 11 19.04 -7.64 -71.71
C LEU A 11 17.55 -7.35 -72.04
N LEU A 12 17.06 -6.16 -71.63
CA LEU A 12 16.13 -5.25 -72.36
C LEU A 12 14.77 -5.75 -72.90
N LEU A 13 13.73 -4.91 -72.75
CA LEU A 13 13.14 -4.15 -73.89
C LEU A 13 12.03 -3.15 -73.47
N THR A 14 12.31 -1.86 -73.74
CA THR A 14 11.54 -0.89 -74.55
C THR A 14 10.07 -0.49 -74.25
N PHE A 15 9.92 0.80 -73.91
CA PHE A 15 8.95 1.83 -74.36
C PHE A 15 7.60 1.46 -75.01
N CYS A 16 6.55 2.12 -74.49
CA CYS A 16 5.22 2.46 -75.07
C CYS A 16 4.17 1.35 -75.22
N PHE A 17 3.26 1.24 -74.23
CA PHE A 17 1.80 1.46 -74.34
C PHE A 17 1.09 1.14 -73.01
N ASN A 18 -0.08 1.75 -72.79
CA ASN A 18 -1.16 1.40 -71.85
C ASN A 18 -1.26 2.10 -70.48
N PHE A 19 -2.11 3.13 -70.50
CA PHE A 19 -3.25 3.35 -69.60
C PHE A 19 -3.78 2.11 -68.84
N LEU A 20 -4.29 2.37 -67.63
CA LEU A 20 -5.18 1.55 -66.78
C LEU A 20 -4.60 0.26 -66.18
N LEU A 21 -4.17 0.37 -64.92
CA LEU A 21 -4.70 -0.47 -63.82
C LEU A 21 -4.28 0.15 -62.48
N THR A 22 -5.23 0.83 -61.85
CA THR A 22 -5.21 1.20 -60.44
C THR A 22 -5.06 -0.06 -59.61
N GLY A 23 -3.88 -0.26 -59.01
CA GLY A 23 -3.71 -1.20 -57.91
C GLY A 23 -4.41 -0.63 -56.68
N ILE A 24 -5.53 -1.23 -56.29
CA ILE A 24 -6.16 -1.01 -55.00
C ILE A 24 -5.14 -1.43 -53.93
N LYS A 25 -4.58 -0.47 -53.19
CA LYS A 25 -3.96 -0.77 -51.90
C LYS A 25 -5.09 -1.19 -50.96
N VAL A 26 -5.15 -2.47 -50.64
CA VAL A 26 -5.95 -2.96 -49.51
C VAL A 26 -5.26 -2.43 -48.25
N PHE A 27 -5.86 -1.44 -47.60
CA PHE A 27 -5.47 -1.00 -46.26
C PHE A 27 -5.96 -2.07 -45.27
N ALA A 28 -5.09 -2.51 -44.36
CA ALA A 28 -5.51 -3.28 -43.20
C ALA A 28 -6.46 -2.41 -42.35
N ALA A 29 -7.54 -2.99 -41.82
CA ALA A 29 -8.46 -2.29 -40.94
C ALA A 29 -7.73 -1.82 -39.67
N PRO A 30 -8.03 -0.61 -39.13
CA PRO A 30 -7.40 -0.12 -37.91
C PRO A 30 -7.81 -0.97 -36.70
N SER A 31 -6.82 -1.37 -35.89
CA SER A 31 -7.03 -1.98 -34.57
C SER A 31 -7.00 -0.91 -33.50
N PHE A 32 -8.14 -0.62 -32.87
CA PHE A 32 -8.18 0.32 -31.76
C PHE A 32 -7.94 -0.41 -30.44
N THR A 33 -6.93 0.05 -29.72
CA THR A 33 -6.51 -0.47 -28.42
C THR A 33 -6.37 0.70 -27.46
N LEU A 34 -6.57 0.47 -26.17
CA LEU A 34 -6.39 1.48 -25.14
C LEU A 34 -5.65 0.83 -23.98
N GLU A 35 -4.36 1.18 -23.83
CA GLU A 35 -3.50 0.62 -22.81
C GLU A 35 -4.05 0.90 -21.40
N GLY A 36 -4.01 -0.13 -20.55
CA GLY A 36 -4.53 -0.07 -19.18
C GLY A 36 -6.04 -0.19 -19.05
N LEU A 37 -6.78 -0.42 -20.14
CA LEU A 37 -8.24 -0.61 -20.11
C LEU A 37 -8.63 -1.98 -19.54
N LYS A 38 -9.50 -2.00 -18.54
CA LYS A 38 -9.98 -3.21 -17.85
C LYS A 38 -11.49 -3.17 -17.63
N ILE A 39 -12.08 -4.34 -17.46
CA ILE A 39 -13.41 -4.54 -16.88
C ILE A 39 -13.25 -5.04 -15.44
N GLU A 40 -14.00 -4.46 -14.51
CA GLU A 40 -14.18 -4.93 -13.13
C GLU A 40 -15.61 -5.46 -12.96
N GLY A 41 -15.74 -6.72 -12.53
CA GLY A 41 -17.02 -7.32 -12.15
C GLY A 41 -17.58 -6.77 -10.84
N ALA A 42 -18.75 -7.25 -10.43
CA ALA A 42 -19.31 -6.91 -9.13
C ALA A 42 -18.41 -7.43 -7.98
N VAL A 43 -18.41 -6.71 -6.86
CA VAL A 43 -17.72 -7.16 -5.64
C VAL A 43 -18.41 -8.42 -5.13
N ILE A 44 -17.66 -9.53 -5.06
CA ILE A 44 -18.19 -10.84 -4.68
C ILE A 44 -18.50 -10.89 -3.18
N ASN A 45 -17.65 -10.26 -2.35
CA ASN A 45 -17.89 -10.10 -0.92
C ASN A 45 -17.34 -8.72 -0.44
N PRO A 46 -18.22 -7.74 -0.20
CA PRO A 46 -17.82 -6.40 0.26
C PRO A 46 -17.20 -6.38 1.66
N ASP A 47 -17.34 -7.45 2.45
CA ASP A 47 -16.74 -7.57 3.78
C ASP A 47 -15.25 -7.91 3.74
N ILE A 48 -14.73 -8.35 2.57
CA ILE A 48 -13.36 -8.85 2.41
C ILE A 48 -12.59 -8.07 1.32
N SER A 49 -13.29 -7.44 0.37
CA SER A 49 -12.66 -6.66 -0.70
C SER A 49 -13.55 -5.52 -1.15
N SER A 50 -12.96 -4.34 -1.36
CA SER A 50 -13.62 -3.20 -1.99
C SER A 50 -13.61 -3.26 -3.52
N LYS A 51 -12.96 -4.27 -4.12
CA LYS A 51 -12.76 -4.44 -5.57
C LYS A 51 -13.32 -5.77 -6.07
N GLY A 52 -14.00 -5.74 -7.21
CA GLY A 52 -14.45 -6.92 -7.95
C GLY A 52 -13.33 -7.56 -8.78
N PRO A 53 -13.56 -8.73 -9.40
CA PRO A 53 -12.58 -9.38 -10.27
C PRO A 53 -12.32 -8.54 -11.53
N GLU A 54 -11.05 -8.34 -11.89
CA GLU A 54 -10.65 -7.51 -13.04
C GLU A 54 -10.05 -8.33 -14.19
N LYS A 55 -10.25 -7.86 -15.43
CA LYS A 55 -9.56 -8.39 -16.61
C LYS A 55 -9.35 -7.31 -17.67
N GLU A 56 -8.24 -7.39 -18.39
CA GLU A 56 -7.89 -6.45 -19.46
C GLU A 56 -8.82 -6.57 -20.67
N ILE A 57 -9.15 -5.42 -21.27
CA ILE A 57 -9.87 -5.31 -22.55
C ILE A 57 -8.84 -5.00 -23.64
N SER A 58 -8.70 -5.93 -24.58
CA SER A 58 -7.67 -5.89 -25.61
C SER A 58 -8.02 -4.98 -26.79
N PHE A 59 -9.29 -4.92 -27.18
CA PHE A 59 -9.72 -4.22 -28.40
C PHE A 59 -11.05 -3.47 -28.21
N ILE A 60 -11.20 -2.35 -28.93
CA ILE A 60 -12.40 -1.50 -28.93
C ILE A 60 -12.99 -1.46 -30.34
N ASN A 61 -14.21 -1.95 -30.51
CA ASN A 61 -14.89 -2.11 -31.81
C ASN A 61 -14.00 -2.70 -32.92
N PRO A 62 -13.31 -3.82 -32.68
CA PRO A 62 -12.45 -4.41 -33.70
C PRO A 62 -13.25 -4.97 -34.88
N ASP A 63 -12.67 -4.91 -36.08
CA ASP A 63 -13.14 -5.68 -37.24
C ASP A 63 -12.31 -6.98 -37.37
N PHE A 64 -12.99 -8.12 -37.18
CA PHE A 64 -12.42 -9.46 -37.28
C PHE A 64 -12.69 -10.15 -38.64
N GLY A 65 -13.21 -9.41 -39.62
CA GLY A 65 -13.46 -9.89 -40.97
C GLY A 65 -12.21 -10.29 -41.77
N PRO A 66 -12.38 -10.74 -43.03
CA PRO A 66 -11.27 -11.16 -43.89
C PRO A 66 -10.24 -10.03 -44.10
N GLY A 67 -9.05 -10.16 -43.52
CA GLY A 67 -7.99 -9.15 -43.54
C GLY A 67 -7.91 -8.25 -42.30
N GLY A 68 -8.81 -8.47 -41.33
CA GLY A 68 -8.82 -7.85 -40.00
C GLY A 68 -7.94 -8.57 -38.97
N ILE A 69 -8.07 -8.18 -37.70
CA ILE A 69 -7.28 -8.70 -36.59
C ILE A 69 -7.72 -10.14 -36.30
N LYS A 70 -6.79 -11.01 -35.87
CA LYS A 70 -7.16 -12.31 -35.29
C LYS A 70 -7.22 -12.18 -33.78
N PRO A 71 -8.40 -12.30 -33.14
CA PRO A 71 -8.48 -12.30 -31.69
C PRO A 71 -7.92 -13.63 -31.18
N VAL A 72 -6.75 -13.59 -30.56
CA VAL A 72 -6.18 -14.73 -29.84
C VAL A 72 -6.13 -14.32 -28.37
N ASN A 73 -6.89 -15.04 -27.52
CA ASN A 73 -6.92 -14.84 -26.07
C ASN A 73 -7.15 -13.37 -25.68
N SER A 74 -8.37 -12.89 -25.93
CA SER A 74 -8.72 -11.47 -25.75
C SER A 74 -10.15 -11.27 -25.28
N ILE A 75 -10.40 -10.12 -24.66
CA ILE A 75 -11.74 -9.54 -24.49
C ILE A 75 -11.81 -8.28 -25.36
N SER A 76 -12.90 -8.16 -26.13
CA SER A 76 -13.18 -6.97 -26.94
C SER A 76 -14.47 -6.31 -26.48
N ILE A 77 -14.51 -4.97 -26.52
CA ILE A 77 -15.72 -4.20 -26.24
C ILE A 77 -16.33 -3.71 -27.54
N PHE A 78 -17.65 -3.89 -27.70
CA PHE A 78 -18.43 -3.44 -28.83
C PHE A 78 -19.49 -2.44 -28.36
N THR A 79 -19.52 -1.27 -28.98
CA THR A 79 -20.48 -0.20 -28.70
C THR A 79 -21.59 -0.17 -29.76
N GLU A 80 -22.67 0.57 -29.49
CA GLU A 80 -23.80 0.74 -30.39
C GLU A 80 -23.35 0.98 -31.85
N GLY A 81 -24.01 0.28 -32.79
CA GLY A 81 -23.67 0.30 -34.22
C GLY A 81 -22.53 -0.63 -34.64
N ASN A 82 -21.83 -1.27 -33.70
CA ASN A 82 -20.78 -2.27 -33.99
C ASN A 82 -21.27 -3.68 -33.69
N ARG A 83 -20.87 -4.64 -34.53
CA ARG A 83 -21.33 -6.04 -34.43
C ARG A 83 -20.30 -6.88 -33.65
N PRO A 84 -20.68 -7.50 -32.52
CA PRO A 84 -19.79 -8.38 -31.74
C PRO A 84 -19.61 -9.73 -32.43
N TRP A 85 -18.78 -9.77 -33.48
CA TRP A 85 -18.63 -10.94 -34.35
C TRP A 85 -17.16 -11.20 -34.69
N VAL A 86 -16.71 -12.45 -34.52
CA VAL A 86 -15.35 -12.91 -34.84
C VAL A 86 -15.32 -13.73 -36.14
N SER A 87 -16.11 -14.81 -36.18
CA SER A 87 -16.28 -15.68 -37.34
C SER A 87 -17.50 -16.60 -37.15
N ASP A 88 -18.11 -17.07 -38.23
CA ASP A 88 -19.26 -18.00 -38.18
C ASP A 88 -18.96 -19.29 -37.40
N GLY A 89 -17.70 -19.74 -37.38
CA GLY A 89 -17.27 -20.92 -36.62
C GLY A 89 -17.14 -20.68 -35.11
N SER A 90 -17.12 -19.41 -34.68
CA SER A 90 -16.85 -19.00 -33.29
C SER A 90 -18.05 -18.41 -32.56
N ILE A 91 -19.12 -18.03 -33.27
CA ILE A 91 -20.29 -17.38 -32.66
C ILE A 91 -20.94 -18.22 -31.55
N MET A 92 -20.87 -19.55 -31.67
CA MET A 92 -21.41 -20.48 -30.66
C MET A 92 -20.42 -20.82 -29.55
N THR A 93 -19.12 -20.59 -29.77
CA THR A 93 -18.04 -21.06 -28.89
C THR A 93 -17.32 -19.95 -28.12
N ASN A 94 -17.71 -18.70 -28.35
CA ASN A 94 -17.31 -17.52 -27.59
C ASN A 94 -18.27 -17.25 -26.42
N VAL A 95 -17.86 -16.37 -25.50
CA VAL A 95 -18.67 -15.93 -24.36
C VAL A 95 -18.87 -14.42 -24.48
N ALA A 96 -20.09 -13.95 -24.23
CA ALA A 96 -20.38 -12.51 -24.27
C ALA A 96 -21.14 -12.03 -23.03
N VAL A 97 -20.88 -10.81 -22.60
CA VAL A 97 -21.63 -10.11 -21.53
C VAL A 97 -22.27 -8.87 -22.14
N ILE A 98 -23.59 -8.77 -22.03
CA ILE A 98 -24.38 -7.64 -22.54
C ILE A 98 -24.62 -6.67 -21.37
N LEU A 99 -24.24 -5.42 -21.57
CA LEU A 99 -24.35 -4.34 -20.59
C LEU A 99 -25.27 -3.25 -21.11
N ASP A 100 -26.18 -2.75 -20.27
CA ASP A 100 -26.99 -1.58 -20.60
C ASP A 100 -26.18 -0.27 -20.52
N LYS A 101 -26.85 0.86 -20.78
CA LYS A 101 -26.25 2.21 -20.70
C LYS A 101 -25.70 2.60 -19.33
N ASN A 102 -26.09 1.91 -18.27
CA ASN A 102 -25.64 2.15 -16.90
C ASN A 102 -24.58 1.13 -16.45
N LEU A 103 -24.04 0.33 -17.39
CA LEU A 103 -23.13 -0.77 -17.12
C LEU A 103 -23.73 -1.81 -16.15
N VAL A 104 -25.02 -2.11 -16.31
CA VAL A 104 -25.67 -3.24 -15.64
C VAL A 104 -25.74 -4.42 -16.60
N VAL A 105 -25.32 -5.60 -16.13
CA VAL A 105 -25.39 -6.85 -16.90
C VAL A 105 -26.85 -7.20 -17.13
N THR A 106 -27.25 -7.21 -18.40
CA THR A 106 -28.61 -7.61 -18.80
C THR A 106 -28.67 -9.07 -19.22
N LYS A 107 -27.56 -9.63 -19.71
CA LYS A 107 -27.45 -11.04 -20.08
C LYS A 107 -25.99 -11.49 -20.20
N VAL A 108 -25.73 -12.76 -19.87
CA VAL A 108 -24.46 -13.44 -20.16
C VAL A 108 -24.73 -14.61 -21.12
N ILE A 109 -24.13 -14.57 -22.32
CA ILE A 109 -24.27 -15.58 -23.36
C ILE A 109 -23.20 -16.64 -23.18
N ASN A 110 -23.59 -17.92 -23.20
CA ASN A 110 -22.73 -19.05 -22.87
C ASN A 110 -22.15 -18.93 -21.44
N LYS A 111 -23.02 -18.59 -20.47
CA LYS A 111 -22.68 -18.53 -19.05
C LYS A 111 -22.21 -19.90 -18.52
N ALA A 112 -21.26 -19.91 -17.59
CA ALA A 112 -20.85 -21.14 -16.91
C ALA A 112 -21.94 -21.57 -15.92
N PRO A 113 -22.31 -22.86 -15.86
CA PRO A 113 -23.32 -23.33 -14.92
C PRO A 113 -22.83 -23.34 -13.46
N ALA A 114 -21.51 -23.43 -13.25
CA ALA A 114 -20.84 -23.31 -11.96
C ALA A 114 -19.34 -22.97 -12.18
N PRO A 115 -18.64 -22.43 -11.17
CA PRO A 115 -17.20 -22.15 -11.26
C PRO A 115 -16.38 -23.39 -11.67
N GLY A 116 -15.49 -23.24 -12.66
CA GLY A 116 -14.68 -24.33 -13.20
C GLY A 116 -15.41 -25.23 -14.20
N VAL A 117 -16.72 -25.05 -14.43
CA VAL A 117 -17.50 -25.86 -15.38
C VAL A 117 -17.63 -25.13 -16.71
N LYS A 118 -17.24 -25.81 -17.78
CA LYS A 118 -17.29 -25.27 -19.15
C LYS A 118 -18.75 -25.05 -19.61
N PRO A 119 -19.08 -23.90 -20.23
CA PRO A 119 -20.40 -23.66 -20.82
C PRO A 119 -20.76 -24.69 -21.91
N PRO A 120 -22.07 -24.91 -22.15
CA PRO A 120 -22.54 -25.80 -23.20
C PRO A 120 -22.31 -25.29 -24.62
N PHE A 121 -22.01 -23.98 -24.81
CA PHE A 121 -21.73 -23.36 -26.11
C PHE A 121 -22.86 -23.56 -27.13
N ASN A 122 -24.08 -23.26 -26.69
CA ASN A 122 -25.32 -23.44 -27.45
C ASN A 122 -26.07 -22.12 -27.71
N GLU A 123 -25.52 -20.98 -27.28
CA GLU A 123 -26.05 -19.66 -27.58
C GLU A 123 -25.13 -18.91 -28.54
N SER A 124 -25.74 -18.12 -29.45
CA SER A 124 -24.99 -17.27 -30.38
C SER A 124 -24.57 -15.97 -29.69
N THR A 125 -23.30 -15.62 -29.81
CA THR A 125 -22.73 -14.33 -29.38
C THR A 125 -22.93 -13.20 -30.40
N ASP A 126 -23.44 -13.51 -31.59
CA ASP A 126 -23.81 -12.52 -32.61
C ASP A 126 -25.14 -11.87 -32.23
N VAL A 127 -25.06 -10.78 -31.47
CA VAL A 127 -26.19 -10.04 -30.90
C VAL A 127 -26.08 -8.56 -31.20
N GLU A 128 -27.21 -7.87 -31.16
CA GLU A 128 -27.25 -6.42 -31.24
C GLU A 128 -26.72 -5.80 -29.95
N VAL A 129 -25.91 -4.73 -30.08
CA VAL A 129 -25.46 -3.96 -28.91
C VAL A 129 -26.61 -3.04 -28.47
N PRO A 130 -27.02 -3.05 -27.19
CA PRO A 130 -28.12 -2.23 -26.71
C PRO A 130 -27.80 -0.73 -26.82
N GLU A 131 -28.83 0.09 -27.02
CA GLU A 131 -28.73 1.57 -27.13
C GLU A 131 -27.99 2.16 -25.91
N GLY A 132 -26.91 2.91 -26.18
CA GLY A 132 -26.03 3.49 -25.16
C GLY A 132 -25.24 2.49 -24.30
N GLY A 133 -25.41 1.18 -24.49
CA GLY A 133 -24.71 0.12 -23.77
C GLY A 133 -23.56 -0.50 -24.57
N VAL A 134 -23.08 -1.65 -24.12
CA VAL A 134 -21.97 -2.37 -24.77
C VAL A 134 -22.12 -3.89 -24.70
N VAL A 135 -21.40 -4.58 -25.58
CA VAL A 135 -21.19 -6.03 -25.51
C VAL A 135 -19.71 -6.31 -25.32
N LEU A 136 -19.35 -7.04 -24.26
CA LEU A 136 -18.02 -7.61 -24.09
C LEU A 136 -18.01 -8.99 -24.73
N LEU A 137 -17.04 -9.27 -25.60
CA LEU A 137 -16.87 -10.56 -26.27
C LEU A 137 -15.50 -11.14 -25.94
N ALA A 138 -15.48 -12.30 -25.29
CA ALA A 138 -14.25 -13.04 -25.04
C ALA A 138 -14.04 -14.10 -26.13
N SER A 139 -12.81 -14.15 -26.66
CA SER A 139 -12.35 -15.20 -27.56
C SER A 139 -11.00 -15.72 -27.12
N ASP A 140 -10.92 -17.02 -26.93
CA ASP A 140 -9.67 -17.73 -26.60
C ASP A 140 -9.62 -19.12 -27.22
N ASP A 141 -8.39 -19.60 -27.44
CA ASP A 141 -8.11 -20.91 -28.07
C ASP A 141 -8.36 -22.07 -27.10
N SER A 142 -8.37 -21.79 -25.79
CA SER A 142 -8.63 -22.77 -24.74
C SER A 142 -9.31 -22.16 -23.53
N TYR A 143 -10.57 -22.54 -23.33
CA TYR A 143 -11.37 -22.16 -22.15
C TYR A 143 -10.65 -22.53 -20.83
N ALA A 144 -9.90 -23.64 -20.81
CA ALA A 144 -9.25 -24.14 -19.60
C ALA A 144 -7.98 -23.35 -19.24
N ASN A 145 -7.23 -22.86 -20.24
CA ASN A 145 -5.86 -22.39 -20.03
C ASN A 145 -5.67 -20.89 -20.29
N ALA A 146 -6.44 -20.28 -21.20
CA ALA A 146 -6.25 -18.88 -21.56
C ALA A 146 -7.03 -17.92 -20.64
N GLY A 147 -8.17 -18.37 -20.12
CA GLY A 147 -8.89 -17.71 -19.03
C GLY A 147 -9.69 -16.46 -19.42
N TYR A 148 -9.90 -16.14 -20.70
CA TYR A 148 -10.71 -14.96 -21.10
C TYR A 148 -12.19 -15.31 -21.17
N LYS A 149 -12.55 -16.39 -21.89
CA LYS A 149 -13.91 -16.92 -21.93
C LYS A 149 -14.37 -17.39 -20.55
N LYS A 150 -13.47 -18.05 -19.81
CA LYS A 150 -13.73 -18.46 -18.42
C LYS A 150 -14.02 -17.26 -17.51
N PHE A 151 -13.24 -16.18 -17.65
CA PHE A 151 -13.44 -14.97 -16.85
C PHE A 151 -14.84 -14.38 -17.06
N LEU A 152 -15.26 -14.14 -18.31
CA LEU A 152 -16.61 -13.61 -18.59
C LEU A 152 -17.74 -14.58 -18.19
N ALA A 153 -17.52 -15.89 -18.32
CA ALA A 153 -18.55 -16.89 -18.05
C ALA A 153 -18.83 -17.09 -16.55
N GLU A 154 -17.85 -16.84 -15.69
CA GLU A 154 -17.91 -17.16 -14.25
C GLU A 154 -18.09 -15.92 -13.36
N ASN A 155 -17.66 -14.72 -13.78
CA ASN A 155 -17.60 -13.53 -12.92
C ASN A 155 -18.75 -12.53 -13.10
N PHE A 156 -19.75 -12.85 -13.92
CA PHE A 156 -20.87 -11.94 -14.21
C PHE A 156 -22.22 -12.68 -14.12
N LYS A 157 -23.23 -12.01 -13.57
CA LYS A 157 -24.64 -12.42 -13.54
C LYS A 157 -25.55 -11.26 -13.89
N GLU A 158 -26.76 -11.56 -14.37
CA GLU A 158 -27.78 -10.54 -14.64
C GLU A 158 -28.06 -9.71 -13.38
N GLY A 159 -28.11 -8.39 -13.56
CA GLY A 159 -28.24 -7.42 -12.47
C GLY A 159 -26.92 -6.90 -11.88
N ASP A 160 -25.77 -7.53 -12.20
CA ASP A 160 -24.48 -7.02 -11.74
C ASP A 160 -24.19 -5.63 -12.30
N LYS A 161 -23.74 -4.72 -11.43
CA LYS A 161 -23.18 -3.43 -11.83
C LYS A 161 -21.68 -3.58 -12.00
N VAL A 162 -21.17 -3.24 -13.18
CA VAL A 162 -19.75 -3.37 -13.54
C VAL A 162 -19.09 -2.00 -13.70
N LYS A 163 -17.76 -1.97 -13.66
CA LYS A 163 -16.98 -0.75 -13.91
C LYS A 163 -16.00 -0.98 -15.05
N LEU A 164 -15.87 -0.01 -15.95
CA LEU A 164 -14.75 0.06 -16.88
C LEU A 164 -13.67 0.92 -16.24
N LYS A 165 -12.41 0.50 -16.31
CA LYS A 165 -11.28 1.18 -15.69
C LYS A 165 -10.16 1.42 -16.68
N LYS A 166 -9.49 2.58 -16.59
CA LYS A 166 -8.20 2.84 -17.23
C LYS A 166 -7.20 3.25 -16.15
N ASP A 167 -6.07 2.55 -16.05
CA ASP A 167 -5.04 2.80 -15.03
C ASP A 167 -5.66 2.90 -13.62
N ASP A 168 -6.54 1.95 -13.31
CA ASP A 168 -7.29 1.79 -12.05
C ASP A 168 -8.30 2.91 -11.69
N SER A 169 -8.48 3.90 -12.58
CA SER A 169 -9.53 4.91 -12.49
C SER A 169 -10.74 4.53 -13.34
N ASN A 170 -11.96 4.81 -12.87
CA ASN A 170 -13.18 4.55 -13.67
C ASN A 170 -13.18 5.37 -14.95
N ILE A 171 -13.60 4.76 -16.06
CA ILE A 171 -13.74 5.39 -17.37
C ILE A 171 -15.11 5.05 -17.97
N THR A 172 -15.70 5.99 -18.70
CA THR A 172 -16.99 5.82 -19.39
C THR A 172 -16.81 5.30 -20.82
N ILE A 173 -17.87 4.76 -21.41
CA ILE A 173 -17.89 4.32 -22.82
C ILE A 173 -17.52 5.49 -23.75
N SER A 174 -18.04 6.70 -23.48
CA SER A 174 -17.78 7.90 -24.27
C SER A 174 -16.32 8.40 -24.20
N GLU A 175 -15.62 8.13 -23.09
CA GLU A 175 -14.19 8.41 -22.96
C GLU A 175 -13.35 7.37 -23.70
N ILE A 176 -13.71 6.08 -23.61
CA ILE A 176 -13.04 5.01 -24.36
C ILE A 176 -13.09 5.27 -25.88
N LEU A 177 -14.29 5.58 -26.39
CA LEU A 177 -14.48 5.90 -27.82
C LEU A 177 -13.70 7.14 -28.25
N GLU A 178 -13.39 8.06 -27.35
CA GLU A 178 -12.56 9.22 -27.67
C GLU A 178 -11.09 8.95 -27.70
N LEU A 179 -10.58 8.29 -26.65
CA LEU A 179 -9.17 7.97 -26.54
C LEU A 179 -8.73 7.07 -27.71
N THR A 180 -9.69 6.34 -28.28
CA THR A 180 -9.50 5.54 -29.49
C THR A 180 -9.83 6.26 -30.80
N GLY A 181 -10.37 7.49 -30.76
CA GLY A 181 -10.73 8.27 -31.95
C GLY A 181 -11.96 7.75 -32.72
N GLN A 182 -12.79 6.95 -32.05
CA GLN A 182 -14.00 6.29 -32.57
C GLN A 182 -15.31 6.98 -32.18
N ASN A 183 -15.21 8.16 -31.59
CA ASN A 183 -16.39 8.95 -31.27
C ASN A 183 -17.08 9.47 -32.54
N GLY A 184 -18.40 9.67 -32.46
CA GLY A 184 -19.14 10.53 -33.40
C GLY A 184 -18.59 11.97 -33.45
N PRO A 185 -19.34 12.98 -33.94
CA PRO A 185 -18.78 14.32 -34.23
C PRO A 185 -17.89 14.88 -33.10
N LYS A 186 -16.76 15.48 -33.50
CA LYS A 186 -15.69 15.97 -32.61
C LYS A 186 -16.18 17.12 -31.73
N GLU A 187 -16.70 16.79 -30.55
CA GLU A 187 -16.97 17.75 -29.49
C GLU A 187 -15.70 18.05 -28.70
N ALA A 188 -15.55 19.30 -28.26
CA ALA A 188 -14.46 19.71 -27.38
C ALA A 188 -14.56 19.00 -26.02
N ARG A 189 -13.41 18.72 -25.39
CA ARG A 189 -13.35 17.91 -24.18
C ARG A 189 -12.34 18.41 -23.18
N LEU A 190 -12.75 18.41 -21.91
CA LEU A 190 -11.99 18.86 -20.77
C LEU A 190 -11.19 17.72 -20.16
N SER A 191 -9.90 17.96 -19.93
CA SER A 191 -9.04 17.13 -19.10
C SER A 191 -8.32 18.04 -18.12
N LEU A 192 -8.40 17.73 -16.82
CA LEU A 192 -7.63 18.42 -15.79
C LEU A 192 -6.32 17.67 -15.54
N ASP A 193 -5.25 18.42 -15.26
CA ASP A 193 -3.97 17.85 -14.83
C ASP A 193 -4.11 17.20 -13.45
N TYR A 194 -4.99 17.76 -12.61
CA TYR A 194 -5.35 17.27 -11.29
C TYR A 194 -6.85 16.97 -11.27
N THR A 195 -7.22 15.72 -11.53
CA THR A 195 -8.63 15.25 -11.48
C THR A 195 -9.04 14.80 -10.08
N GLN A 196 -8.27 15.16 -9.05
CA GLN A 196 -8.30 14.48 -7.76
C GLN A 196 -8.44 15.39 -6.55
N MET A 197 -8.84 14.73 -5.47
CA MET A 197 -8.88 15.24 -4.12
C MET A 197 -7.45 15.30 -3.55
N TYR A 198 -7.00 16.46 -3.05
CA TYR A 198 -5.69 16.60 -2.40
C TYR A 198 -5.68 17.66 -1.28
N THR A 199 -4.67 17.59 -0.40
CA THR A 199 -4.44 18.52 0.70
C THR A 199 -3.32 19.51 0.35
N THR A 200 -3.45 20.78 0.74
CA THR A 200 -2.39 21.79 0.60
C THR A 200 -2.44 22.82 1.73
N SER A 201 -1.35 23.53 1.97
CA SER A 201 -1.35 24.76 2.79
C SER A 201 -1.38 26.05 1.97
N ASP A 202 -1.27 25.93 0.64
CA ASP A 202 -1.28 27.09 -0.23
C ASP A 202 -2.64 27.79 -0.20
N LYS A 203 -2.62 29.12 -0.26
CA LYS A 203 -3.85 29.94 -0.33
C LYS A 203 -4.48 29.97 -1.71
N ILE A 204 -3.83 29.35 -2.68
CA ILE A 204 -4.25 29.27 -4.08
C ILE A 204 -4.03 27.85 -4.59
N ALA A 205 -4.89 27.41 -5.49
CA ALA A 205 -4.71 26.17 -6.23
C ALA A 205 -4.75 26.43 -7.73
N PRO A 206 -3.84 25.84 -8.51
CA PRO A 206 -3.89 25.94 -9.96
C PRO A 206 -5.01 25.04 -10.50
N VAL A 207 -6.02 25.64 -11.14
CA VAL A 207 -6.91 24.91 -12.05
C VAL A 207 -6.23 24.86 -13.40
N LYS A 208 -5.65 23.70 -13.73
CA LYS A 208 -4.82 23.48 -14.91
C LYS A 208 -5.30 22.25 -15.68
N GLY A 209 -5.21 22.32 -16.99
CA GLY A 209 -5.60 21.21 -17.85
C GLY A 209 -5.51 21.54 -19.33
N LYS A 210 -6.25 20.78 -20.13
CA LYS A 210 -6.31 20.92 -21.58
C LYS A 210 -7.71 20.66 -22.11
N LEU A 211 -8.13 21.49 -23.07
CA LEU A 211 -9.25 21.20 -23.95
C LEU A 211 -8.73 20.54 -25.24
N THR A 212 -9.26 19.36 -25.57
CA THR A 212 -8.97 18.62 -26.80
C THR A 212 -10.16 18.70 -27.77
N ASN A 213 -9.95 18.28 -29.03
CA ASN A 213 -11.00 18.22 -30.06
C ASN A 213 -11.70 19.57 -30.35
N LEU A 214 -10.96 20.68 -30.25
CA LEU A 214 -11.46 22.02 -30.51
C LEU A 214 -11.95 22.22 -31.95
N ASN A 215 -13.12 22.83 -32.13
CA ASN A 215 -13.58 23.33 -33.42
C ASN A 215 -12.91 24.69 -33.73
N LYS A 216 -12.23 24.80 -34.88
CA LYS A 216 -11.53 26.02 -35.30
C LYS A 216 -12.44 27.24 -35.47
N GLU A 217 -13.73 27.04 -35.67
CA GLU A 217 -14.72 28.12 -35.80
C GLU A 217 -15.33 28.53 -34.46
N SER A 218 -15.03 27.80 -33.38
CA SER A 218 -15.60 28.05 -32.06
C SER A 218 -14.62 28.76 -31.13
N VAL A 219 -15.16 29.58 -30.24
CA VAL A 219 -14.41 30.24 -29.17
C VAL A 219 -14.60 29.48 -27.88
N TYR A 220 -13.50 29.11 -27.24
CA TYR A 220 -13.47 28.33 -26.01
C TYR A 220 -12.90 29.13 -24.84
N LYS A 221 -13.52 28.99 -23.67
CA LYS A 221 -13.03 29.49 -22.39
C LYS A 221 -13.21 28.41 -21.32
N ILE A 222 -12.47 28.49 -20.22
CA ILE A 222 -12.73 27.69 -19.03
C ILE A 222 -13.66 28.48 -18.11
N ASN A 223 -14.57 27.76 -17.46
CA ASN A 223 -15.40 28.27 -16.39
C ASN A 223 -15.15 27.46 -15.12
N VAL A 224 -14.86 28.14 -14.02
CA VAL A 224 -14.69 27.54 -12.69
C VAL A 224 -15.74 28.11 -11.76
N ARG A 225 -16.49 27.23 -11.09
CA ARG A 225 -17.44 27.58 -10.03
C ARG A 225 -16.95 27.07 -8.69
N LYS A 226 -17.05 27.91 -7.67
CA LYS A 226 -16.91 27.49 -6.28
C LYS A 226 -18.23 26.95 -5.79
N ILE A 227 -18.19 25.82 -5.09
CA ILE A 227 -19.37 25.17 -4.54
C ILE A 227 -19.25 25.14 -3.01
N ALA A 228 -20.33 25.53 -2.34
CA ALA A 228 -20.50 25.42 -0.91
C ALA A 228 -20.45 23.95 -0.46
N PRO A 229 -20.11 23.67 0.82
CA PRO A 229 -20.29 22.35 1.39
C PRO A 229 -21.70 21.78 1.17
N GLU A 230 -22.74 22.61 1.27
CA GLU A 230 -24.15 22.26 1.02
C GLU A 230 -24.50 22.01 -0.46
N GLY A 231 -23.54 22.19 -1.37
CA GLY A 231 -23.70 21.91 -2.80
C GLY A 231 -24.17 23.09 -3.66
N GLN A 232 -24.34 24.28 -3.09
CA GLN A 232 -24.77 25.49 -3.80
C GLN A 232 -23.59 26.22 -4.44
N VAL A 233 -23.78 26.86 -5.60
CA VAL A 233 -22.75 27.71 -6.20
C VAL A 233 -22.56 28.96 -5.33
N ILE A 234 -21.29 29.29 -5.00
CA ILE A 234 -20.91 30.50 -4.25
C ILE A 234 -20.14 31.44 -5.17
N GLY A 235 -20.56 32.71 -5.17
CA GLY A 235 -19.89 33.78 -5.92
C GLY A 235 -20.16 33.72 -7.42
N ASP A 236 -19.42 34.54 -8.17
CA ASP A 236 -19.52 34.62 -9.62
C ASP A 236 -18.64 33.57 -10.32
N ASP A 237 -19.08 33.13 -11.50
CA ASP A 237 -18.32 32.25 -12.41
C ASP A 237 -16.95 32.86 -12.76
N ILE A 238 -15.88 32.10 -12.58
CA ILE A 238 -14.51 32.51 -12.92
C ILE A 238 -14.21 32.02 -14.33
N ILE A 239 -14.35 32.92 -15.32
CA ILE A 239 -14.17 32.60 -16.74
C ILE A 239 -12.84 33.16 -17.27
N PHE A 240 -12.04 32.31 -17.91
CA PHE A 240 -10.75 32.71 -18.49
C PHE A 240 -10.42 31.99 -19.80
N ASP A 241 -9.55 32.59 -20.59
CA ASP A 241 -9.19 32.11 -21.93
C ASP A 241 -8.24 30.89 -21.86
N ILE A 242 -8.25 30.09 -22.92
CA ILE A 242 -7.31 28.98 -23.14
C ILE A 242 -6.21 29.39 -24.12
N ASN A 243 -5.08 28.70 -24.08
CA ASN A 243 -4.01 28.83 -25.06
C ASN A 243 -4.40 28.21 -26.41
N GLU A 244 -3.72 28.61 -27.49
CA GLU A 244 -3.97 28.10 -28.86
C GLU A 244 -3.86 26.58 -28.98
N ASP A 245 -3.02 25.95 -28.16
CA ASP A 245 -2.84 24.49 -28.14
C ASP A 245 -3.89 23.76 -27.29
N GLY A 246 -4.86 24.50 -26.72
CA GLY A 246 -5.93 24.03 -25.86
C GLY A 246 -5.58 23.97 -24.37
N THR A 247 -4.34 24.24 -23.98
CA THR A 247 -3.94 24.21 -22.56
C THR A 247 -4.48 25.43 -21.81
N PHE A 248 -4.68 25.29 -20.50
CA PHE A 248 -5.11 26.39 -19.65
C PHE A 248 -4.57 26.23 -18.23
N SER A 249 -4.42 27.35 -17.53
CA SER A 249 -4.02 27.37 -16.13
C SER A 249 -4.47 28.68 -15.48
N LYS A 250 -5.11 28.57 -14.31
CA LYS A 250 -5.51 29.73 -13.52
C LYS A 250 -5.46 29.39 -12.04
N ASP A 251 -4.81 30.25 -11.25
CA ASP A 251 -4.82 30.13 -9.79
C ASP A 251 -6.15 30.60 -9.23
N ILE A 252 -6.77 29.74 -8.42
CA ILE A 252 -8.02 29.99 -7.72
C ILE A 252 -7.73 30.10 -6.23
N SER A 253 -8.18 31.18 -5.58
CA SER A 253 -8.02 31.36 -4.14
C SER A 253 -8.81 30.31 -3.36
N LEU A 254 -8.20 29.75 -2.33
CA LEU A 254 -8.79 28.77 -1.44
C LEU A 254 -9.18 29.41 -0.10
N GLU A 255 -10.36 29.06 0.39
CA GLU A 255 -10.75 29.31 1.79
C GLU A 255 -10.13 28.26 2.70
N SER A 256 -10.05 28.52 4.01
CA SER A 256 -9.64 27.48 4.97
C SER A 256 -10.62 26.30 4.95
N GLY A 257 -10.10 25.07 5.09
CA GLY A 257 -10.90 23.86 5.02
C GLY A 257 -11.19 23.39 3.58
N VAL A 258 -12.32 22.71 3.39
CA VAL A 258 -12.67 22.10 2.10
C VAL A 258 -13.13 23.12 1.07
N ASN A 259 -12.60 23.01 -0.15
CA ASN A 259 -12.95 23.81 -1.31
C ASN A 259 -13.40 22.88 -2.44
N TYR A 260 -14.66 23.00 -2.85
CA TYR A 260 -15.20 22.29 -4.01
C TYR A 260 -15.18 23.21 -5.23
N LEU A 261 -14.49 22.79 -6.29
CA LEU A 261 -14.40 23.52 -7.55
C LEU A 261 -15.00 22.67 -8.67
N ASP A 262 -16.03 23.19 -9.33
CA ASP A 262 -16.55 22.61 -10.58
C ASP A 262 -15.91 23.33 -11.76
N VAL A 263 -15.21 22.56 -12.59
CA VAL A 263 -14.51 23.05 -13.78
C VAL A 263 -15.24 22.54 -15.02
N THR A 264 -15.62 23.45 -15.89
CA THR A 264 -16.21 23.16 -17.20
C THR A 264 -15.64 24.13 -18.24
N PHE A 265 -16.14 24.07 -19.47
CA PHE A 265 -15.79 25.02 -20.52
C PHE A 265 -17.01 25.71 -21.11
N VAL A 266 -16.77 26.88 -21.67
CA VAL A 266 -17.73 27.67 -22.44
C VAL A 266 -17.37 27.54 -23.90
N GLU A 267 -18.31 27.12 -24.73
CA GLU A 267 -18.17 27.05 -26.19
C GLU A 267 -19.17 28.04 -26.82
N ASN A 268 -18.65 29.03 -27.56
CA ASN A 268 -19.47 30.07 -28.21
C ASN A 268 -20.45 30.77 -27.26
N GLY A 269 -20.03 31.01 -26.02
CA GLY A 269 -20.85 31.64 -24.97
C GLY A 269 -21.81 30.69 -24.24
N THR A 270 -21.85 29.41 -24.59
CA THR A 270 -22.68 28.39 -23.90
C THR A 270 -21.83 27.54 -22.96
N ILE A 271 -22.21 27.46 -21.69
CA ILE A 271 -21.54 26.62 -20.68
C ILE A 271 -21.93 25.16 -20.90
N LYS A 272 -20.95 24.26 -20.90
CA LYS A 272 -21.14 22.81 -21.11
C LYS A 272 -21.25 22.06 -19.79
N GLU A 273 -22.32 22.31 -19.07
CA GLU A 273 -22.57 21.75 -17.72
C GLU A 273 -22.42 20.21 -17.69
N GLU A 274 -22.80 19.53 -18.77
CA GLU A 274 -22.70 18.08 -18.92
C GLU A 274 -21.26 17.54 -19.03
N LYS A 275 -20.27 18.43 -19.16
CA LYS A 275 -18.83 18.11 -19.26
C LYS A 275 -18.06 18.52 -18.00
N THR A 276 -18.76 18.87 -16.92
CA THR A 276 -18.15 19.35 -15.67
C THR A 276 -17.31 18.26 -15.01
N GLN A 277 -16.12 18.65 -14.53
CA GLN A 277 -15.27 17.85 -13.66
C GLN A 277 -15.08 18.60 -12.33
N SER A 278 -15.14 17.88 -11.22
CA SER A 278 -14.96 18.48 -9.90
C SER A 278 -13.54 18.25 -9.36
N MET A 279 -12.98 19.27 -8.74
CA MET A 279 -11.78 19.20 -7.90
C MET A 279 -12.19 19.42 -6.45
N ILE A 280 -11.57 18.69 -5.53
CA ILE A 280 -11.83 18.80 -4.09
C ILE A 280 -10.50 19.07 -3.41
N ILE A 281 -10.38 20.22 -2.75
CA ILE A 281 -9.09 20.65 -2.22
C ILE A 281 -9.27 20.98 -0.76
N PHE A 282 -8.53 20.32 0.11
CA PHE A 282 -8.51 20.68 1.52
C PHE A 282 -7.35 21.63 1.79
N ARG A 283 -7.66 22.87 2.14
CA ARG A 283 -6.65 23.83 2.59
C ARG A 283 -6.46 23.69 4.10
N LYS A 284 -5.30 23.19 4.51
CA LYS A 284 -4.88 23.14 5.90
C LYS A 284 -4.11 24.40 6.25
N ASP A 285 -4.56 25.14 7.26
CA ASP A 285 -3.94 26.42 7.63
C ASP A 285 -2.57 26.27 8.28
N LEU A 286 -2.32 25.15 8.95
CA LEU A 286 -1.07 24.85 9.64
C LEU A 286 -0.60 23.45 9.25
N ILE A 287 0.65 23.36 8.79
CA ILE A 287 1.34 22.08 8.57
C ILE A 287 2.38 21.91 9.69
N LYS A 288 2.32 20.76 10.34
CA LYS A 288 3.29 20.36 11.36
C LYS A 288 4.63 20.07 10.70
N ALA A 289 5.72 20.62 11.25
CA ALA A 289 7.05 20.29 10.76
C ALA A 289 7.36 18.82 11.03
N ASP A 290 8.12 18.16 10.15
CA ASP A 290 8.33 16.71 10.23
C ASP A 290 8.92 16.24 11.56
N LYS A 291 9.80 17.04 12.17
CA LYS A 291 10.38 16.77 13.49
C LYS A 291 9.36 16.76 14.64
N ASP A 292 8.21 17.39 14.44
CA ASP A 292 7.14 17.55 15.42
C ASP A 292 5.97 16.56 15.14
N LYS A 293 6.05 15.79 14.04
CA LYS A 293 5.09 14.75 13.67
C LYS A 293 5.37 13.47 14.44
N GLU A 294 4.30 12.79 14.87
CA GLU A 294 4.43 11.50 15.53
C GLU A 294 4.55 10.36 14.51
N ILE A 295 5.43 9.40 14.81
CA ILE A 295 5.55 8.15 14.08
C ILE A 295 5.22 7.01 15.04
N VAL A 296 4.03 6.44 14.88
CA VAL A 296 3.45 5.43 15.78
C VAL A 296 3.67 4.03 15.20
N MET A 297 4.32 3.14 15.94
CA MET A 297 4.44 1.72 15.59
C MET A 297 3.36 0.90 16.30
N TRP A 298 2.54 0.16 15.56
CA TRP A 298 1.57 -0.77 16.15
C TRP A 298 2.24 -2.06 16.60
N VAL A 299 1.82 -2.55 17.77
CA VAL A 299 2.31 -3.77 18.39
C VAL A 299 1.12 -4.67 18.75
N ASP A 300 0.70 -5.53 17.83
CA ASP A 300 -0.31 -6.56 18.07
C ASP A 300 0.12 -7.50 19.20
N GLN A 301 -0.83 -7.83 20.07
CA GLN A 301 -0.59 -8.56 21.31
C GLN A 301 0.08 -9.92 21.05
N PHE A 302 -0.59 -10.81 20.33
CA PHE A 302 -0.14 -12.20 20.21
C PHE A 302 0.93 -12.39 19.14
N SER A 303 0.88 -11.60 18.07
CA SER A 303 1.84 -11.68 16.96
C SER A 303 3.24 -11.27 17.42
N ASN A 304 3.33 -10.37 18.41
CA ASN A 304 4.60 -9.89 18.94
C ASN A 304 5.03 -10.55 20.26
N ALA A 305 4.12 -11.14 21.04
CA ALA A 305 4.41 -11.65 22.39
C ALA A 305 5.66 -12.55 22.47
N LYS A 306 5.85 -13.50 21.55
CA LYS A 306 7.02 -14.40 21.53
C LYS A 306 8.35 -13.65 21.29
N ASN A 307 8.29 -12.54 20.56
CA ASN A 307 9.43 -11.69 20.25
C ASN A 307 9.62 -10.57 21.27
N LEU A 308 8.73 -10.43 22.26
CA LEU A 308 8.80 -9.42 23.32
C LEU A 308 8.75 -10.02 24.74
N ASN A 309 8.86 -11.34 24.90
CA ASN A 309 8.67 -12.03 26.18
C ASN A 309 9.81 -11.86 27.22
N THR A 310 10.80 -11.02 26.95
CA THR A 310 11.95 -10.76 27.86
C THR A 310 12.40 -9.32 27.73
N GLU A 311 12.91 -8.72 28.81
CA GLU A 311 13.48 -7.37 28.84
C GLU A 311 14.46 -7.10 27.68
N TYR A 312 15.43 -8.02 27.46
CA TYR A 312 16.43 -7.88 26.40
C TYR A 312 15.82 -7.73 24.99
N LYS A 313 14.78 -8.51 24.69
CA LYS A 313 14.11 -8.45 23.39
C LYS A 313 13.32 -7.15 23.23
N ILE A 314 12.65 -6.69 24.29
CA ILE A 314 11.95 -5.41 24.32
C ILE A 314 12.94 -4.27 24.10
N GLU A 315 14.06 -4.25 24.83
CA GLU A 315 15.10 -3.23 24.66
C GLU A 315 15.69 -3.22 23.25
N LYS A 316 15.95 -4.41 22.67
CA LYS A 316 16.40 -4.52 21.29
C LYS A 316 15.38 -3.91 20.31
N MET A 317 14.10 -4.20 20.51
CA MET A 317 13.02 -3.63 19.68
C MET A 317 12.95 -2.11 19.81
N VAL A 318 12.94 -1.56 21.03
CA VAL A 318 12.88 -0.12 21.30
C VAL A 318 14.07 0.62 20.70
N LYS A 319 15.29 0.08 20.81
CA LYS A 319 16.49 0.65 20.16
C LYS A 319 16.34 0.72 18.65
N SER A 320 15.86 -0.35 18.03
CA SER A 320 15.64 -0.37 16.58
C SER A 320 14.54 0.61 16.15
N ALA A 321 13.45 0.70 16.92
CA ALA A 321 12.38 1.67 16.70
C ALA A 321 12.90 3.11 16.75
N LYS A 322 13.66 3.47 17.81
CA LYS A 322 14.27 4.80 17.94
C LYS A 322 15.23 5.09 16.78
N LYS A 323 16.08 4.13 16.38
CA LYS A 323 17.01 4.28 15.25
C LYS A 323 16.26 4.56 13.93
N ALA A 324 15.16 3.85 13.71
CA ALA A 324 14.35 4.01 12.50
C ALA A 324 13.60 5.34 12.45
N GLY A 325 13.34 5.97 13.61
CA GLY A 325 12.63 7.25 13.73
C GLY A 325 11.24 7.15 14.37
N VAL A 326 10.87 5.99 14.90
CA VAL A 326 9.61 5.80 15.65
C VAL A 326 9.63 6.63 16.93
N THR A 327 8.55 7.36 17.19
CA THR A 327 8.41 8.25 18.36
C THR A 327 7.42 7.71 19.39
N ALA A 328 6.53 6.80 19.00
CA ALA A 328 5.54 6.19 19.89
C ALA A 328 5.26 4.72 19.53
N LEU A 329 4.87 3.94 20.52
CA LEU A 329 4.33 2.59 20.36
C LEU A 329 2.84 2.59 20.70
N SER A 330 2.00 2.02 19.84
CA SER A 330 0.63 1.65 20.17
C SER A 330 0.59 0.16 20.47
N VAL A 331 0.45 -0.20 21.75
CA VAL A 331 0.55 -1.58 22.23
C VAL A 331 -0.82 -2.12 22.50
N ASP A 332 -1.19 -3.24 21.89
CA ASP A 332 -2.44 -3.93 22.21
C ASP A 332 -2.36 -4.51 23.64
N VAL A 333 -2.93 -3.75 24.58
CA VAL A 333 -3.04 -4.15 25.98
C VAL A 333 -4.24 -5.03 26.24
N LYS A 334 -5.22 -5.01 25.33
CA LYS A 334 -6.28 -6.00 25.19
C LYS A 334 -6.46 -6.34 23.71
N GLY A 335 -6.13 -7.57 23.33
CA GLY A 335 -6.30 -8.10 21.98
C GLY A 335 -7.74 -8.57 21.71
N PRO A 336 -8.04 -9.02 20.47
CA PRO A 336 -9.40 -9.34 20.05
C PRO A 336 -10.00 -10.59 20.71
N GLU A 337 -9.17 -11.48 21.28
CA GLU A 337 -9.64 -12.62 22.09
C GLU A 337 -10.00 -12.25 23.54
N GLY A 338 -9.81 -11.00 23.95
CA GLY A 338 -10.16 -10.53 25.29
C GLY A 338 -9.08 -10.67 26.36
N TYR A 339 -7.93 -11.27 26.06
CA TYR A 339 -6.82 -11.39 27.00
C TYR A 339 -6.06 -10.06 27.16
N VAL A 340 -5.43 -9.85 28.31
CA VAL A 340 -4.67 -8.62 28.60
C VAL A 340 -3.16 -8.82 28.60
N SER A 341 -2.43 -7.77 28.22
CA SER A 341 -0.95 -7.70 28.20
C SER A 341 -0.35 -7.15 29.51
N TYR A 342 -1.14 -7.09 30.58
CA TYR A 342 -0.76 -6.55 31.88
C TYR A 342 -1.25 -7.43 33.03
N LYS A 343 -0.51 -7.49 34.14
CA LYS A 343 -0.82 -8.39 35.27
C LYS A 343 -1.57 -7.72 36.43
N LYS A 344 -1.54 -6.39 36.54
CA LYS A 344 -2.21 -5.63 37.62
C LYS A 344 -3.65 -5.30 37.23
N ASN A 345 -4.54 -6.29 37.36
CA ASN A 345 -5.91 -6.32 36.83
C ASN A 345 -6.99 -6.65 37.89
N GLU A 346 -6.96 -5.95 39.03
CA GLU A 346 -7.82 -6.25 40.20
C GLU A 346 -9.31 -5.87 40.10
N LEU A 347 -9.72 -5.02 39.14
CA LEU A 347 -11.10 -4.58 38.90
C LEU A 347 -11.88 -5.52 37.96
N SER A 348 -11.21 -6.07 36.95
CA SER A 348 -11.77 -6.88 35.87
C SER A 348 -11.46 -8.37 36.03
N GLY A 349 -10.32 -8.71 36.66
CA GLY A 349 -9.86 -10.10 36.79
C GLY A 349 -9.57 -10.78 35.44
N THR A 350 -9.30 -9.98 34.39
CA THR A 350 -9.16 -10.49 33.03
C THR A 350 -7.92 -11.39 32.87
N PRO A 351 -8.03 -12.62 32.33
CA PRO A 351 -6.89 -13.49 32.15
C PRO A 351 -5.72 -12.86 31.37
N TYR A 352 -4.50 -13.14 31.81
CA TYR A 352 -3.28 -12.67 31.15
C TYR A 352 -3.07 -13.42 29.83
N LEU A 353 -2.42 -12.81 28.83
CA LEU A 353 -2.25 -13.38 27.48
C LEU A 353 -1.69 -14.82 27.45
N THR A 354 -0.87 -15.23 28.43
CA THR A 354 -0.31 -16.59 28.52
C THR A 354 -1.37 -17.66 28.83
N GLU A 355 -2.52 -17.25 29.34
CA GLU A 355 -3.66 -18.12 29.67
C GLU A 355 -4.47 -18.54 28.44
N THR A 356 -4.16 -17.99 27.25
CA THR A 356 -4.76 -18.40 25.96
C THR A 356 -4.91 -19.91 25.83
N THR A 357 -6.08 -20.37 25.39
CA THR A 357 -6.30 -21.80 25.11
C THR A 357 -5.82 -22.22 23.72
N ASN A 358 -5.46 -21.26 22.86
CA ASN A 358 -4.95 -21.52 21.52
C ASN A 358 -3.47 -21.97 21.56
N PRO A 359 -3.16 -23.20 21.13
CA PRO A 359 -1.79 -23.73 21.17
C PRO A 359 -0.81 -22.94 20.30
N ASN A 360 -1.28 -22.30 19.22
CA ASN A 360 -0.43 -21.51 18.32
C ASN A 360 -0.04 -20.14 18.91
N LYS A 361 -0.75 -19.68 19.95
CA LYS A 361 -0.52 -18.41 20.63
C LYS A 361 0.20 -18.57 21.98
N LYS A 362 0.52 -19.81 22.38
CA LYS A 362 1.23 -20.08 23.63
C LYS A 362 2.61 -19.43 23.64
N VAL A 363 2.88 -18.70 24.72
CA VAL A 363 4.15 -18.04 24.99
C VAL A 363 4.49 -18.16 26.47
N GLU A 364 5.73 -18.53 26.76
CA GLU A 364 6.27 -18.49 28.12
C GLU A 364 6.70 -17.05 28.43
N MET A 365 6.10 -16.43 29.45
CA MET A 365 6.35 -15.03 29.80
C MET A 365 6.12 -14.76 31.30
N ASP A 366 7.22 -14.56 32.03
CA ASP A 366 7.18 -14.27 33.47
C ASP A 366 7.01 -12.78 33.77
N ILE A 367 7.41 -11.91 32.85
CA ILE A 367 7.29 -10.45 32.98
C ILE A 367 5.84 -9.97 32.87
N ASP A 368 5.56 -8.79 33.41
CA ASP A 368 4.39 -7.98 33.01
C ASP A 368 4.78 -7.22 31.73
N LEU A 369 4.19 -7.62 30.60
CA LEU A 369 4.60 -7.14 29.28
C LEU A 369 4.42 -5.63 29.14
N LEU A 370 3.28 -5.09 29.56
CA LEU A 370 3.00 -3.66 29.48
C LEU A 370 3.95 -2.85 30.37
N GLU A 371 4.18 -3.29 31.61
CA GLU A 371 5.10 -2.60 32.53
C GLU A 371 6.52 -2.49 31.97
N GLU A 372 7.04 -3.58 31.43
CA GLU A 372 8.40 -3.60 30.86
C GLU A 372 8.50 -2.79 29.57
N ILE A 373 7.49 -2.81 28.69
CA ILE A 373 7.47 -1.97 27.49
C ILE A 373 7.50 -0.49 27.86
N ILE A 374 6.64 -0.04 28.78
CA ILE A 374 6.59 1.36 29.23
C ILE A 374 7.94 1.79 29.79
N ARG A 375 8.46 1.03 30.76
CA ARG A 375 9.73 1.35 31.42
C ARG A 375 10.88 1.50 30.43
N ILE A 376 10.98 0.60 29.45
CA ILE A 376 12.07 0.61 28.47
C ILE A 376 11.84 1.70 27.42
N ALA A 377 10.63 1.84 26.87
CA ALA A 377 10.33 2.85 25.86
C ALA A 377 10.63 4.26 26.37
N HIS A 378 10.23 4.58 27.60
CA HIS A 378 10.50 5.88 28.23
C HIS A 378 11.99 6.16 28.44
N LEU A 379 12.83 5.14 28.67
CA LEU A 379 14.30 5.32 28.74
C LEU A 379 14.91 5.80 27.40
N TYR A 380 14.22 5.54 26.28
CA TYR A 380 14.63 5.96 24.94
C TYR A 380 13.77 7.10 24.37
N ASP A 381 12.98 7.76 25.23
CA ASP A 381 12.09 8.86 24.83
C ASP A 381 11.16 8.42 23.69
N ILE A 382 10.45 7.30 23.91
CA ILE A 382 9.38 6.77 23.06
C ILE A 382 8.12 6.67 23.91
N LYS A 383 7.03 7.28 23.43
CA LYS A 383 5.71 7.22 24.09
C LYS A 383 5.09 5.83 23.98
N VAL A 384 4.22 5.46 24.91
CA VAL A 384 3.44 4.22 24.88
C VAL A 384 1.95 4.52 25.03
N TYR A 385 1.22 4.28 23.95
CA TYR A 385 -0.23 4.31 23.91
C TYR A 385 -0.79 2.90 24.14
N ALA A 386 -1.71 2.75 25.09
CA ALA A 386 -2.38 1.50 25.38
C ALA A 386 -3.60 1.31 24.47
N SER A 387 -3.48 0.43 23.49
CA SER A 387 -4.56 0.06 22.56
C SER A 387 -5.46 -1.02 23.14
N PHE A 388 -6.77 -0.77 23.08
CA PHE A 388 -7.80 -1.71 23.50
C PHE A 388 -8.70 -2.04 22.32
N ASN A 389 -8.82 -3.35 22.03
CA ASN A 389 -9.85 -3.89 21.15
C ASN A 389 -11.19 -3.92 21.90
N PHE A 390 -11.95 -2.83 21.93
CA PHE A 390 -13.03 -2.65 22.91
C PHE A 390 -14.15 -3.70 22.84
N PHE A 391 -14.78 -3.91 21.68
CA PHE A 391 -15.98 -4.76 21.58
C PHE A 391 -15.75 -6.12 20.91
N THR A 392 -14.52 -6.66 20.97
CA THR A 392 -14.21 -8.05 20.62
C THR A 392 -13.72 -8.83 21.83
N GLU A 393 -14.23 -10.04 22.06
CA GLU A 393 -13.94 -10.85 23.27
C GLU A 393 -13.64 -12.34 22.96
N GLY A 394 -13.33 -12.65 21.70
CA GLY A 394 -13.08 -14.03 21.31
C GLY A 394 -12.76 -14.23 19.84
N ASN A 395 -12.29 -15.44 19.52
CA ASN A 395 -12.02 -15.90 18.18
C ASN A 395 -12.76 -17.23 17.95
N ILE A 396 -13.73 -17.18 17.04
CA ILE A 396 -14.63 -18.30 16.71
C ILE A 396 -13.84 -19.43 16.05
N LYS A 397 -12.91 -19.08 15.14
CA LYS A 397 -12.12 -20.05 14.37
C LYS A 397 -11.22 -20.91 15.24
N THR A 398 -10.69 -20.34 16.32
CA THR A 398 -9.80 -21.05 17.24
C THR A 398 -10.48 -21.46 18.54
N ASN A 399 -11.77 -21.13 18.73
CA ASN A 399 -12.52 -21.36 19.96
C ASN A 399 -11.79 -20.87 21.22
N ASP A 400 -11.18 -19.68 21.10
CA ASP A 400 -10.35 -19.08 22.14
C ASP A 400 -10.92 -17.72 22.55
N SER A 401 -10.94 -17.49 23.85
CA SER A 401 -11.55 -16.30 24.46
C SER A 401 -11.17 -16.23 25.93
N ALA A 402 -10.98 -15.01 26.43
CA ALA A 402 -10.67 -14.77 27.83
C ALA A 402 -11.92 -14.81 28.72
N VAL A 403 -13.05 -14.28 28.23
CA VAL A 403 -14.26 -14.06 29.07
C VAL A 403 -15.56 -14.54 28.44
N ILE A 404 -15.66 -14.66 27.11
CA ILE A 404 -16.97 -14.91 26.47
C ILE A 404 -17.59 -16.27 26.81
N LYS A 405 -16.78 -17.26 27.21
CA LYS A 405 -17.28 -18.58 27.64
C LYS A 405 -18.14 -18.48 28.90
N ASP A 406 -17.85 -17.51 29.76
CA ASP A 406 -18.60 -17.25 30.99
C ASP A 406 -19.70 -16.19 30.79
N HIS A 407 -19.66 -15.46 29.68
CA HIS A 407 -20.60 -14.40 29.30
C HIS A 407 -21.18 -14.55 27.88
N PRO A 408 -21.78 -15.70 27.51
CA PRO A 408 -22.33 -15.91 26.17
C PRO A 408 -23.51 -14.96 25.85
N GLU A 409 -24.12 -14.33 26.85
CA GLU A 409 -25.15 -13.30 26.71
C GLU A 409 -24.63 -11.95 26.21
N TRP A 410 -23.31 -11.73 26.24
CA TRP A 410 -22.70 -10.49 25.73
C TRP A 410 -22.53 -10.49 24.21
N GLU A 411 -22.52 -11.66 23.57
CA GLU A 411 -22.35 -11.80 22.12
C GLU A 411 -23.37 -10.97 21.33
N GLU A 412 -22.92 -10.41 20.20
CA GLU A 412 -23.84 -9.79 19.26
C GLU A 412 -24.84 -10.81 18.69
N VAL A 413 -26.08 -10.36 18.51
CA VAL A 413 -27.12 -11.06 17.75
C VAL A 413 -27.20 -10.45 16.36
N LEU A 414 -27.00 -11.29 15.35
CA LEU A 414 -26.95 -10.91 13.95
C LEU A 414 -28.29 -11.12 13.25
N GLN A 415 -28.60 -10.24 12.30
CA GLN A 415 -29.61 -10.44 11.27
C GLN A 415 -28.91 -10.61 9.90
N ALA A 416 -28.15 -11.70 9.73
CA ALA A 416 -27.27 -11.90 8.59
C ALA A 416 -28.00 -12.39 7.31
N PRO A 417 -27.52 -12.02 6.10
CA PRO A 417 -27.98 -12.58 4.83
C PRO A 417 -27.93 -14.11 4.75
N GLU A 418 -26.85 -14.71 5.26
CA GLU A 418 -26.61 -16.15 5.27
C GLU A 418 -27.68 -16.89 6.08
N ASP A 419 -28.18 -16.25 7.14
CA ASP A 419 -29.24 -16.77 8.00
C ASP A 419 -30.66 -16.41 7.52
N LYS A 420 -30.79 -15.79 6.34
CA LYS A 420 -32.07 -15.36 5.75
C LYS A 420 -32.92 -14.51 6.73
N GLY A 421 -32.25 -13.65 7.49
CA GLY A 421 -32.89 -12.76 8.45
C GLY A 421 -33.25 -13.39 9.80
N ALA A 422 -32.90 -14.66 10.04
CA ALA A 422 -33.03 -15.22 11.38
C ALA A 422 -32.06 -14.52 12.35
N LEU A 423 -32.56 -14.15 13.53
CA LEU A 423 -31.75 -13.57 14.59
C LEU A 423 -30.97 -14.67 15.31
N LYS A 424 -29.65 -14.66 15.17
CA LYS A 424 -28.75 -15.66 15.78
C LYS A 424 -27.55 -14.98 16.42
N LYS A 425 -27.01 -15.55 17.50
CA LYS A 425 -25.73 -15.08 18.05
C LYS A 425 -24.62 -15.25 17.01
N VAL A 426 -23.58 -14.44 17.10
CA VAL A 426 -22.42 -14.55 16.20
C VAL A 426 -21.81 -15.97 16.22
N SER A 427 -21.77 -16.65 17.37
CA SER A 427 -21.31 -18.05 17.45
C SER A 427 -22.24 -19.09 16.80
N GLU A 428 -23.50 -18.74 16.55
CA GLU A 428 -24.56 -19.63 16.03
C GLU A 428 -24.93 -19.32 14.57
N SER A 429 -24.47 -18.18 14.06
CA SER A 429 -24.74 -17.68 12.70
C SER A 429 -24.05 -18.50 11.62
N GLU A 430 -24.66 -18.59 10.44
CA GLU A 430 -24.04 -19.15 9.24
C GLU A 430 -23.06 -18.16 8.56
N LYS A 431 -23.05 -16.88 8.98
CA LYS A 431 -22.09 -15.88 8.52
C LYS A 431 -20.67 -16.30 8.88
N ASP A 432 -19.75 -16.19 7.91
CA ASP A 432 -18.34 -16.51 8.10
C ASP A 432 -17.63 -15.47 8.98
N SER A 433 -17.79 -15.59 10.30
CA SER A 433 -17.22 -14.67 11.28
C SER A 433 -15.94 -15.25 11.89
N THR A 434 -14.94 -14.40 12.10
CA THR A 434 -13.67 -14.78 12.72
C THR A 434 -13.63 -14.42 14.21
N LEU A 435 -14.06 -13.22 14.55
CA LEU A 435 -14.05 -12.70 15.92
C LEU A 435 -15.46 -12.78 16.54
N VAL A 436 -15.50 -12.87 17.86
CA VAL A 436 -16.72 -12.71 18.64
C VAL A 436 -16.82 -11.24 19.05
N TYR A 437 -17.69 -10.49 18.38
CA TYR A 437 -18.07 -9.17 18.84
C TYR A 437 -19.12 -9.28 19.94
N VAL A 438 -19.03 -8.36 20.90
CA VAL A 438 -20.01 -8.19 21.98
C VAL A 438 -20.87 -6.96 21.71
N ASN A 439 -22.12 -6.97 22.17
CA ASN A 439 -23.05 -5.87 21.92
C ASN A 439 -22.55 -4.57 22.57
N ALA A 440 -22.11 -3.62 21.75
CA ALA A 440 -21.63 -2.31 22.17
C ALA A 440 -22.67 -1.48 22.94
N ALA A 441 -23.97 -1.75 22.77
CA ALA A 441 -25.04 -1.08 23.52
C ALA A 441 -25.32 -1.68 24.91
N ASN A 442 -24.75 -2.85 25.22
CA ASN A 442 -24.92 -3.47 26.52
C ASN A 442 -24.11 -2.71 27.59
N LYS A 443 -24.79 -2.12 28.56
CA LYS A 443 -24.15 -1.32 29.63
C LYS A 443 -23.20 -2.14 30.51
N GLU A 444 -23.47 -3.42 30.76
CA GLU A 444 -22.55 -4.27 31.50
C GLU A 444 -21.23 -4.47 30.73
N VAL A 445 -21.31 -4.65 29.41
CA VAL A 445 -20.14 -4.74 28.53
C VAL A 445 -19.35 -3.44 28.55
N GLN A 446 -20.02 -2.29 28.38
CA GLN A 446 -19.37 -0.97 28.44
C GLN A 446 -18.66 -0.74 29.78
N GLU A 447 -19.32 -0.99 30.90
CA GLU A 447 -18.76 -0.87 32.25
C GLU A 447 -17.55 -1.80 32.45
N PHE A 448 -17.61 -3.02 31.92
CA PHE A 448 -16.50 -3.97 31.99
C PHE A 448 -15.28 -3.50 31.19
N GLN A 449 -15.47 -2.92 30.00
CA GLN A 449 -14.36 -2.34 29.25
C GLN A 449 -13.75 -1.13 29.98
N LEU A 450 -14.57 -0.25 30.56
CA LEU A 450 -14.07 0.90 31.34
C LEU A 450 -13.27 0.46 32.56
N LYS A 451 -13.64 -0.64 33.23
CA LYS A 451 -12.83 -1.21 34.34
C LYS A 451 -11.42 -1.60 33.87
N ARG A 452 -11.29 -2.22 32.70
CA ARG A 452 -9.98 -2.59 32.13
C ARG A 452 -9.12 -1.37 31.82
N VAL A 453 -9.73 -0.30 31.30
CA VAL A 453 -9.02 0.98 31.10
C VAL A 453 -8.62 1.59 32.45
N GLU A 454 -9.53 1.61 33.43
CA GLU A 454 -9.24 2.15 34.76
C GLU A 454 -8.07 1.43 35.45
N GLU A 455 -7.95 0.12 35.29
CA GLU A 455 -6.80 -0.66 35.77
C GLU A 455 -5.49 -0.19 35.16
N VAL A 456 -5.46 0.01 33.85
CA VAL A 456 -4.26 0.48 33.14
C VAL A 456 -3.88 1.88 33.63
N LEU A 457 -4.82 2.82 33.64
CA LEU A 457 -4.59 4.20 34.10
C LEU A 457 -4.18 4.29 35.57
N LYS A 458 -4.65 3.36 36.41
CA LYS A 458 -4.31 3.30 37.83
C LYS A 458 -2.91 2.77 38.09
N ASN A 459 -2.45 1.81 37.31
CA ASN A 459 -1.30 0.97 37.64
C ASN A 459 -0.08 1.17 36.71
N TYR A 460 -0.27 1.82 35.56
CA TYR A 460 0.74 1.93 34.51
C TYR A 460 0.87 3.37 34.01
N GLU A 461 2.10 3.79 33.74
CA GLU A 461 2.42 5.15 33.30
C GLU A 461 2.31 5.29 31.77
N VAL A 462 1.14 4.99 31.21
CA VAL A 462 0.89 5.15 29.76
C VAL A 462 0.78 6.62 29.36
N ASP A 463 1.14 6.94 28.12
CA ASP A 463 1.03 8.29 27.53
C ASP A 463 -0.35 8.52 26.89
N GLY A 464 -1.15 7.47 26.73
CA GLY A 464 -2.50 7.56 26.21
C GLY A 464 -3.20 6.21 26.04
N VAL A 465 -4.45 6.28 25.64
CA VAL A 465 -5.34 5.16 25.36
C VAL A 465 -5.77 5.24 23.89
N VAL A 466 -5.72 4.12 23.18
CA VAL A 466 -6.18 4.01 21.79
C VAL A 466 -7.40 3.12 21.72
N MET A 467 -8.45 3.61 21.10
CA MET A 467 -9.63 2.85 20.75
C MET A 467 -9.40 2.08 19.45
N ASP A 468 -9.28 0.76 19.55
CA ASP A 468 -9.41 -0.15 18.42
C ASP A 468 -10.70 -0.96 18.57
N ARG A 469 -11.35 -1.30 17.44
CA ARG A 469 -12.61 -2.06 17.40
C ARG A 469 -13.66 -1.58 18.43
N ALA A 470 -13.71 -0.28 18.71
CA ALA A 470 -14.75 0.38 19.50
C ALA A 470 -15.98 0.64 18.63
N ARG A 471 -16.52 -0.44 18.07
CA ARG A 471 -17.58 -0.43 17.06
C ARG A 471 -18.34 -1.75 17.09
N TYR A 472 -19.51 -1.77 16.44
CA TYR A 472 -20.20 -3.01 16.07
C TYR A 472 -19.41 -3.75 14.97
N ASP A 473 -19.66 -5.07 14.79
CA ASP A 473 -18.97 -5.85 13.73
C ASP A 473 -19.26 -5.27 12.33
N ASN A 474 -20.55 -5.13 12.00
CA ASN A 474 -21.03 -4.70 10.69
C ASN A 474 -22.49 -4.19 10.75
N LEU A 475 -23.13 -3.98 9.58
CA LEU A 475 -24.49 -3.47 9.47
C LEU A 475 -25.56 -4.40 10.08
N TYR A 476 -25.32 -5.72 10.03
CA TYR A 476 -26.20 -6.79 10.49
C TYR A 476 -26.13 -7.05 11.99
N SER A 477 -25.29 -6.33 12.72
CA SER A 477 -25.15 -6.34 14.18
C SER A 477 -25.53 -4.98 14.76
N ASP A 478 -26.15 -4.85 15.92
CA ASP A 478 -26.64 -5.88 16.83
C ASP A 478 -28.18 -5.81 16.91
N PHE A 479 -28.85 -6.96 16.86
CA PHE A 479 -30.30 -7.10 16.89
C PHE A 479 -30.82 -7.82 18.14
N SER A 480 -30.05 -7.79 19.23
CA SER A 480 -30.44 -8.39 20.50
C SER A 480 -31.65 -7.67 21.12
N ASP A 481 -32.28 -8.31 22.11
CA ASP A 481 -33.36 -7.69 22.90
C ASP A 481 -32.90 -6.38 23.58
N THR A 482 -31.64 -6.32 24.03
CA THR A 482 -31.04 -5.11 24.59
C THR A 482 -31.06 -3.95 23.59
N SER A 483 -30.61 -4.20 22.36
CA SER A 483 -30.58 -3.18 21.30
C SER A 483 -31.99 -2.79 20.85
N ARG A 484 -32.92 -3.75 20.79
CA ARG A 484 -34.35 -3.46 20.53
C ARG A 484 -34.91 -2.47 21.54
N ASP A 485 -34.74 -2.75 22.83
CA ASP A 485 -35.37 -1.98 23.89
C ASP A 485 -34.77 -0.57 23.98
N LEU A 486 -33.46 -0.43 23.80
CA LEU A 486 -32.78 0.87 23.73
C LEU A 486 -33.21 1.67 22.50
N PHE A 487 -33.35 1.04 21.33
CA PHE A 487 -33.82 1.72 20.12
C PHE A 487 -35.30 2.13 20.22
N ALA A 488 -36.14 1.30 20.83
CA ALA A 488 -37.53 1.66 21.11
C ALA A 488 -37.62 2.91 22.00
N ASN A 489 -36.75 3.02 23.02
CA ASN A 489 -36.67 4.22 23.86
C ASN A 489 -36.13 5.43 23.11
N TYR A 490 -35.11 5.25 22.26
CA TYR A 490 -34.58 6.29 21.38
C TYR A 490 -35.70 6.87 20.49
N LEU A 491 -36.46 6.01 19.82
CA LEU A 491 -37.60 6.43 18.99
C LEU A 491 -38.71 7.11 19.81
N ALA A 492 -39.02 6.60 21.01
CA ALA A 492 -40.03 7.19 21.88
C ALA A 492 -39.67 8.63 22.28
N ASN A 493 -38.39 8.94 22.49
CA ASN A 493 -37.90 10.30 22.76
C ASN A 493 -38.09 11.25 21.56
N GLU A 494 -38.13 10.72 20.34
CA GLU A 494 -38.47 11.46 19.12
C GLU A 494 -39.98 11.49 18.82
N GLY A 495 -40.81 10.92 19.70
CA GLY A 495 -42.26 10.80 19.49
C GLY A 495 -42.66 9.74 18.45
N LYS A 496 -41.75 8.80 18.15
CA LYS A 496 -41.96 7.65 17.25
C LYS A 496 -42.22 6.39 18.07
N THR A 497 -42.71 5.32 17.44
CA THR A 497 -42.97 4.03 18.11
C THR A 497 -42.36 2.90 17.28
N LEU A 498 -41.65 1.98 17.94
CA LEU A 498 -41.16 0.75 17.32
C LEU A 498 -42.31 -0.27 17.25
N GLU A 499 -42.80 -0.57 16.05
CA GLU A 499 -43.97 -1.42 15.84
C GLU A 499 -43.60 -2.84 15.40
N SER A 500 -42.55 -2.98 14.59
CA SER A 500 -42.18 -4.22 13.91
C SER A 500 -40.67 -4.45 13.99
N TRP A 501 -40.20 -5.05 15.08
CA TRP A 501 -38.80 -5.41 15.24
C TRP A 501 -38.46 -6.74 14.54
N PRO A 502 -37.33 -6.86 13.82
CA PRO A 502 -36.32 -5.83 13.51
C PRO A 502 -36.64 -4.99 12.26
N HIS A 503 -37.74 -5.28 11.57
CA HIS A 503 -38.06 -4.77 10.24
C HIS A 503 -38.16 -3.24 10.12
N ASP A 504 -38.53 -2.55 11.20
CA ASP A 504 -38.57 -1.09 11.25
C ASP A 504 -37.19 -0.46 11.10
N ALA A 505 -36.11 -1.12 11.54
CA ALA A 505 -34.74 -0.75 11.22
C ALA A 505 -34.42 -1.20 9.78
N PHE A 506 -34.36 -2.52 9.58
CA PHE A 506 -34.37 -3.16 8.25
C PHE A 506 -34.63 -4.66 8.40
N LYS A 507 -34.95 -5.33 7.28
CA LYS A 507 -35.09 -6.78 7.21
C LYS A 507 -34.23 -7.40 6.13
N ILE A 508 -33.86 -8.66 6.32
CA ILE A 508 -33.33 -9.51 5.25
C ILE A 508 -34.49 -10.36 4.72
N ASP A 509 -34.70 -10.36 3.40
CA ASP A 509 -35.71 -11.20 2.78
C ASP A 509 -35.24 -12.65 2.54
N ALA A 510 -36.14 -13.48 2.00
CA ALA A 510 -35.86 -14.89 1.76
C ALA A 510 -34.73 -15.15 0.74
N ASP A 511 -34.41 -14.14 -0.10
CA ASP A 511 -33.35 -14.18 -1.10
C ASP A 511 -32.02 -13.61 -0.54
N GLY A 512 -31.99 -13.21 0.73
CA GLY A 512 -30.82 -12.64 1.39
C GLY A 512 -30.64 -11.14 1.12
N GLN A 513 -31.63 -10.46 0.54
CA GLN A 513 -31.52 -9.02 0.25
C GLN A 513 -31.96 -8.18 1.44
N MET A 514 -31.22 -7.11 1.70
CA MET A 514 -31.59 -6.11 2.71
C MET A 514 -32.67 -5.17 2.15
N ILE A 515 -33.77 -5.07 2.89
CA ILE A 515 -34.86 -4.12 2.65
C ILE A 515 -34.90 -3.14 3.82
N LYS A 516 -34.64 -1.86 3.52
CA LYS A 516 -34.65 -0.77 4.52
C LYS A 516 -36.02 -0.65 5.18
N GLY A 517 -36.03 -0.50 6.50
CA GLY A 517 -37.22 -0.21 7.28
C GLY A 517 -37.55 1.28 7.30
N GLN A 518 -38.67 1.62 7.93
CA GLN A 518 -39.14 3.01 8.03
C GLN A 518 -38.22 3.91 8.89
N TYR A 519 -37.45 3.32 9.80
CA TYR A 519 -36.52 3.99 10.70
C TYR A 519 -35.06 3.58 10.44
N TYR A 520 -34.72 3.27 9.19
CA TYR A 520 -33.37 2.82 8.83
C TYR A 520 -32.27 3.84 9.20
N TYR A 521 -32.48 5.13 8.93
CA TYR A 521 -31.46 6.14 9.23
C TYR A 521 -31.41 6.47 10.73
N GLU A 522 -32.54 6.45 11.42
CA GLU A 522 -32.61 6.55 12.88
C GLU A 522 -31.90 5.38 13.56
N TRP A 523 -32.00 4.18 13.01
CA TRP A 523 -31.26 3.01 13.49
C TRP A 523 -29.74 3.19 13.37
N LEU A 524 -29.27 3.67 12.22
CA LEU A 524 -27.84 3.98 12.02
C LEU A 524 -27.36 5.10 12.95
N THR A 525 -28.17 6.14 13.13
CA THR A 525 -27.88 7.28 14.02
C THR A 525 -27.84 6.84 15.49
N PHE A 526 -28.80 6.02 15.92
CA PHE A 526 -28.82 5.43 17.26
C PHE A 526 -27.55 4.64 17.55
N ARG A 527 -27.12 3.75 16.63
CA ARG A 527 -25.89 2.96 16.79
C ARG A 527 -24.64 3.83 16.90
N SER A 528 -24.56 4.88 16.06
CA SER A 528 -23.49 5.87 16.13
C SER A 528 -23.46 6.61 17.48
N ASN A 529 -24.65 7.01 17.98
CA ASN A 529 -24.77 7.65 19.28
C ASN A 529 -24.34 6.75 20.45
N VAL A 530 -24.62 5.43 20.40
CA VAL A 530 -24.14 4.48 21.41
C VAL A 530 -22.62 4.48 21.53
N VAL A 531 -21.91 4.48 20.40
CA VAL A 531 -20.44 4.51 20.41
C VAL A 531 -19.93 5.87 20.89
N LYS A 532 -20.56 6.99 20.46
CA LYS A 532 -20.23 8.33 20.98
C LYS A 532 -20.33 8.40 22.51
N GLU A 533 -21.45 7.96 23.09
CA GLU A 533 -21.65 7.99 24.54
C GLU A 533 -20.57 7.16 25.29
N PHE A 534 -20.19 6.01 24.72
CA PHE A 534 -19.08 5.23 25.28
C PHE A 534 -17.74 5.99 25.23
N THR A 535 -17.46 6.72 24.15
CA THR A 535 -16.27 7.57 24.05
C THR A 535 -16.29 8.70 25.07
N GLU A 536 -17.44 9.34 25.31
CA GLU A 536 -17.59 10.39 26.33
C GLU A 536 -17.31 9.86 27.75
N ASP A 537 -17.79 8.65 28.06
CA ASP A 537 -17.50 7.96 29.31
C ASP A 537 -16.00 7.63 29.45
N LEU A 538 -15.37 7.18 28.36
CA LEU A 538 -13.94 6.90 28.31
C LEU A 538 -13.10 8.17 28.48
N ARG A 539 -13.44 9.26 27.79
CA ARG A 539 -12.79 10.57 27.96
C ARG A 539 -12.93 11.08 29.38
N SER A 540 -14.11 10.94 29.98
CA SER A 540 -14.35 11.31 31.38
C SER A 540 -13.47 10.51 32.35
N LEU A 541 -13.31 9.21 32.11
CA LEU A 541 -12.41 8.36 32.89
C LEU A 541 -10.94 8.79 32.73
N ILE A 542 -10.49 9.08 31.51
CA ILE A 542 -9.11 9.54 31.26
C ILE A 542 -8.85 10.88 31.94
N ASN A 543 -9.74 11.87 31.78
CA ASN A 543 -9.62 13.19 32.42
C ASN A 543 -9.52 13.09 33.96
N LYS A 544 -10.26 12.16 34.57
CA LYS A 544 -10.15 11.87 36.02
C LYS A 544 -8.73 11.44 36.41
N TYR A 545 -8.07 10.62 35.58
CA TYR A 545 -6.71 10.13 35.84
C TYR A 545 -5.61 11.11 35.41
N ASP A 546 -5.80 11.88 34.34
CA ASP A 546 -4.95 13.01 33.97
C ASP A 546 -4.80 13.96 35.17
N VAL A 547 -5.92 14.48 35.70
CA VAL A 547 -5.92 15.36 36.88
C VAL A 547 -5.27 14.70 38.09
N LYS A 548 -5.54 13.40 38.33
CA LYS A 548 -5.01 12.67 39.49
C LYS A 548 -3.50 12.44 39.40
N THR A 549 -2.97 12.24 38.20
CA THR A 549 -1.56 11.92 37.96
C THR A 549 -0.73 13.12 37.51
N SER A 550 -1.39 14.24 37.17
CA SER A 550 -0.76 15.42 36.56
C SER A 550 -0.01 15.06 35.27
N LYS A 551 -0.63 14.23 34.42
CA LYS A 551 -0.07 13.78 33.14
C LYS A 551 -1.09 13.99 32.03
N ASP A 552 -0.62 14.56 30.93
CA ASP A 552 -1.39 14.71 29.69
C ASP A 552 -1.58 13.33 29.01
N ILE A 553 -2.59 12.57 29.46
CA ILE A 553 -2.91 11.24 28.95
C ILE A 553 -3.84 11.40 27.74
N LYS A 554 -3.34 11.02 26.56
CA LYS A 554 -4.08 11.14 25.30
C LYS A 554 -5.19 10.11 25.16
N LEU A 555 -6.29 10.48 24.49
CA LEU A 555 -7.25 9.53 23.93
C LEU A 555 -7.21 9.63 22.42
N ALA A 556 -7.02 8.51 21.74
CA ALA A 556 -7.04 8.43 20.30
C ALA A 556 -7.89 7.25 19.83
N ALA A 557 -8.19 7.20 18.54
CA ALA A 557 -8.83 6.05 17.92
C ALA A 557 -8.06 5.62 16.67
N TYR A 558 -8.09 4.31 16.38
CA TYR A 558 -7.72 3.77 15.09
C TYR A 558 -8.98 3.38 14.32
N VAL A 559 -9.13 3.88 13.09
CA VAL A 559 -10.25 3.58 12.20
C VAL A 559 -9.78 3.26 10.79
N GLY A 560 -10.64 2.65 9.98
CA GLY A 560 -10.39 2.49 8.55
C GLY A 560 -10.61 3.80 7.81
N ALA A 561 -9.77 4.14 6.84
CA ALA A 561 -9.90 5.40 6.09
C ALA A 561 -11.14 5.45 5.17
N TRP A 562 -11.77 4.28 4.93
CA TRP A 562 -12.99 4.09 4.14
C TRP A 562 -14.25 4.57 4.89
N TYR A 563 -14.35 5.88 5.12
CA TYR A 563 -15.53 6.48 5.76
C TYR A 563 -16.85 6.08 5.10
N GLU A 564 -16.82 5.86 3.77
CA GLU A 564 -17.97 5.46 2.96
C GLU A 564 -18.67 4.17 3.41
N SER A 565 -18.03 3.29 4.19
CA SER A 565 -18.70 2.10 4.76
C SER A 565 -18.72 2.09 6.29
N TYR A 566 -18.11 3.07 6.95
CA TYR A 566 -17.93 3.06 8.40
C TYR A 566 -19.24 3.21 9.20
N TYR A 567 -20.25 3.84 8.60
CA TYR A 567 -21.61 3.89 9.16
C TYR A 567 -22.19 2.50 9.46
N GLN A 568 -21.74 1.47 8.75
CA GLN A 568 -22.19 0.10 8.98
C GLN A 568 -21.75 -0.42 10.34
N CYS A 569 -20.64 0.10 10.88
CA CYS A 569 -20.09 -0.29 12.18
C CYS A 569 -20.62 0.59 13.34
N GLY A 570 -21.53 1.53 13.06
CA GLY A 570 -22.08 2.44 14.06
C GLY A 570 -21.03 3.43 14.59
N VAL A 571 -20.16 3.95 13.73
CA VAL A 571 -19.14 4.94 14.11
C VAL A 571 -19.21 6.16 13.19
N ASN A 572 -19.27 7.34 13.79
CA ASN A 572 -19.06 8.62 13.12
C ASN A 572 -17.79 9.29 13.66
N TRP A 573 -16.71 9.23 12.87
CA TRP A 573 -15.44 9.89 13.18
C TRP A 573 -15.22 11.19 12.41
N ALA A 574 -16.20 11.63 11.62
CA ALA A 574 -16.17 12.98 11.05
C ALA A 574 -16.47 14.01 12.14
N ASP A 575 -15.95 15.21 11.98
CA ASP A 575 -16.26 16.36 12.83
C ASP A 575 -17.77 16.68 12.80
N ASP A 576 -18.32 17.22 13.88
CA ASP A 576 -19.74 17.55 13.95
C ASP A 576 -20.14 18.70 13.00
N SER A 577 -19.18 19.49 12.51
CA SER A 577 -19.38 20.51 11.49
C SER A 577 -19.32 19.97 10.06
N PHE A 578 -18.97 18.69 9.86
CA PHE A 578 -18.89 18.10 8.53
C PHE A 578 -20.25 18.14 7.81
N VAL A 579 -20.25 18.71 6.60
CA VAL A 579 -21.42 18.80 5.72
C VAL A 579 -21.23 17.90 4.51
N TYR A 580 -22.16 16.97 4.31
CA TYR A 580 -22.13 16.08 3.15
C TYR A 580 -22.27 16.83 1.82
N ASN A 581 -21.35 16.54 0.90
CA ASN A 581 -21.40 16.96 -0.50
C ASN A 581 -21.34 15.74 -1.42
N ASN A 582 -22.22 15.67 -2.42
CA ASN A 582 -22.29 14.55 -3.36
C ASN A 582 -21.01 14.33 -4.18
N ARG A 583 -20.14 15.35 -4.31
CA ARG A 583 -18.83 15.24 -4.99
C ARG A 583 -17.87 14.31 -4.26
N LEU A 584 -18.05 14.09 -2.95
CA LEU A 584 -17.26 13.13 -2.17
C LEU A 584 -17.60 11.67 -2.52
N GLY A 585 -18.78 11.41 -3.12
CA GLY A 585 -19.19 10.08 -3.51
C GLY A 585 -19.52 9.13 -2.35
N LEU A 586 -19.75 9.65 -1.14
CA LEU A 586 -20.16 8.82 -0.01
C LEU A 586 -21.58 8.25 -0.25
N PRO A 587 -21.83 6.97 0.09
CA PRO A 587 -23.14 6.35 -0.05
C PRO A 587 -24.10 6.85 1.04
N GLU A 588 -25.37 6.44 0.94
CA GLU A 588 -26.39 6.75 1.95
C GLU A 588 -26.55 8.26 2.23
N ALA A 589 -26.69 9.08 1.17
CA ALA A 589 -26.83 10.53 1.31
C ALA A 589 -27.90 10.99 2.33
N GLY A 590 -28.94 10.18 2.55
CA GLY A 590 -29.99 10.45 3.55
C GLY A 590 -29.56 10.27 5.01
N LEU A 591 -28.40 9.66 5.27
CA LEU A 591 -27.85 9.45 6.61
C LEU A 591 -27.22 10.72 7.21
N TYR A 592 -26.60 11.56 6.39
CA TYR A 592 -25.84 12.74 6.83
C TYR A 592 -26.75 13.90 7.24
N THR A 593 -27.64 13.63 8.19
CA THR A 593 -28.52 14.60 8.83
C THR A 593 -27.77 15.35 9.92
N LYS A 594 -28.38 16.42 10.43
CA LYS A 594 -27.87 17.13 11.60
C LYS A 594 -27.79 16.20 12.82
N ASP A 595 -28.77 15.33 13.01
CA ASP A 595 -28.78 14.40 14.15
C ASP A 595 -27.62 13.40 14.04
N TYR A 596 -27.32 12.89 12.83
CA TYR A 596 -26.15 12.04 12.63
C TYR A 596 -24.82 12.78 12.86
N SER A 597 -24.69 14.04 12.42
CA SER A 597 -23.48 14.83 12.68
C SER A 597 -23.18 15.00 14.17
N GLN A 598 -24.23 15.10 15.01
CA GLN A 598 -24.11 15.19 16.47
C GLN A 598 -23.65 13.88 17.13
N THR A 599 -23.61 12.77 16.38
CA THR A 599 -23.04 11.50 16.85
C THR A 599 -21.52 11.42 16.64
N SER A 600 -20.89 12.50 16.16
CA SER A 600 -19.43 12.59 16.12
C SER A 600 -18.83 12.35 17.51
N TYR A 601 -17.86 11.45 17.57
CA TYR A 601 -17.03 11.27 18.77
C TYR A 601 -15.68 11.99 18.67
N LEU A 602 -15.46 12.79 17.61
CA LEU A 602 -14.14 13.34 17.29
C LEU A 602 -13.70 14.36 18.33
N ASN A 603 -14.65 15.13 18.86
CA ASN A 603 -14.46 16.11 19.93
C ASN A 603 -13.89 15.52 21.22
N ASP A 604 -14.03 14.20 21.41
CA ASP A 604 -13.48 13.49 22.56
C ASP A 604 -12.10 12.89 22.28
N LEU A 605 -11.51 13.07 21.09
CA LEU A 605 -10.18 12.55 20.74
C LEU A 605 -9.12 13.66 20.75
N ASP A 606 -7.89 13.32 21.12
CA ASP A 606 -6.71 14.18 20.97
C ASP A 606 -6.11 14.05 19.55
N PHE A 607 -6.16 12.85 18.97
CA PHE A 607 -5.73 12.58 17.60
C PHE A 607 -6.44 11.33 17.03
N LEU A 608 -6.47 11.21 15.71
CA LEU A 608 -7.11 10.10 14.99
C LEU A 608 -6.10 9.40 14.08
N MET A 609 -6.00 8.08 14.16
CA MET A 609 -5.24 7.26 13.21
C MET A 609 -6.16 6.61 12.17
N ILE A 610 -5.81 6.71 10.88
CA ILE A 610 -6.60 6.14 9.78
C ILE A 610 -5.82 5.10 8.95
N GLY A 611 -6.47 3.96 8.73
CA GLY A 611 -5.99 2.83 7.91
C GLY A 611 -5.94 3.14 6.42
N THR A 612 -4.89 3.76 5.91
CA THR A 612 -4.65 3.97 4.47
C THR A 612 -3.88 2.80 3.83
N TYR A 613 -4.41 1.58 3.99
CA TYR A 613 -3.78 0.34 3.53
C TYR A 613 -3.97 0.11 2.02
N TYR A 614 -3.32 0.97 1.23
CA TYR A 614 -3.35 0.96 -0.22
C TYR A 614 -1.94 0.83 -0.79
N LYS A 615 -1.83 0.31 -2.02
CA LYS A 615 -0.53 0.12 -2.68
C LYS A 615 -0.01 1.38 -3.37
N SER A 616 -0.91 2.24 -3.83
CA SER A 616 -0.56 3.41 -4.62
C SER A 616 -0.55 4.68 -3.77
N GLU A 617 0.48 5.50 -3.96
CA GLU A 617 0.60 6.85 -3.35
C GLU A 617 -0.69 7.64 -3.55
N ARG A 618 -1.21 7.60 -4.78
CA ARG A 618 -2.45 8.25 -5.19
C ARG A 618 -3.69 7.83 -4.38
N GLU A 619 -3.84 6.55 -4.03
CA GLU A 619 -4.94 6.10 -3.16
C GLU A 619 -4.72 6.55 -1.72
N ILE A 620 -3.49 6.46 -1.20
CA ILE A 620 -3.13 6.93 0.14
C ILE A 620 -3.42 8.42 0.30
N GLU A 621 -2.94 9.26 -0.62
CA GLU A 621 -3.17 10.71 -0.66
C GLU A 621 -4.66 11.07 -0.70
N LYS A 622 -5.44 10.34 -1.53
CA LYS A 622 -6.89 10.54 -1.63
C LYS A 622 -7.56 10.32 -0.26
N TYR A 623 -7.28 9.20 0.40
CA TYR A 623 -7.93 8.88 1.67
C TYR A 623 -7.38 9.68 2.85
N ALA A 624 -6.11 10.08 2.83
CA ALA A 624 -5.55 11.07 3.76
C ALA A 624 -6.29 12.41 3.63
N THR A 625 -6.49 12.89 2.40
CA THR A 625 -7.26 14.12 2.15
C THR A 625 -8.72 13.97 2.56
N GLN A 626 -9.36 12.83 2.26
CA GLN A 626 -10.72 12.56 2.72
C GLN A 626 -10.79 12.63 4.25
N GLY A 627 -9.81 12.06 4.95
CA GLY A 627 -9.70 12.17 6.40
C GLY A 627 -9.57 13.63 6.89
N ASN A 628 -8.73 14.44 6.25
CA ASN A 628 -8.60 15.87 6.58
C ASN A 628 -9.93 16.63 6.37
N ILE A 629 -10.65 16.34 5.28
CA ILE A 629 -11.98 16.94 5.01
C ILE A 629 -12.98 16.52 6.10
N LEU A 630 -13.01 15.24 6.47
CA LEU A 630 -13.96 14.71 7.43
C LEU A 630 -13.71 15.21 8.84
N THR A 631 -12.45 15.35 9.24
CA THR A 631 -12.06 15.86 10.56
C THR A 631 -12.01 17.38 10.62
N ASN A 632 -12.14 18.06 9.48
CA ASN A 632 -11.95 19.51 9.32
C ASN A 632 -10.63 20.06 9.90
N GLY A 633 -9.64 19.18 10.16
CA GLY A 633 -8.39 19.56 10.83
C GLY A 633 -8.52 19.93 12.31
N GLU A 634 -9.62 19.54 12.98
CA GLU A 634 -9.87 19.86 14.41
C GLU A 634 -8.98 19.04 15.36
N VAL A 635 -8.51 17.87 14.93
CA VAL A 635 -7.55 17.03 15.65
C VAL A 635 -6.40 16.61 14.72
N ASP A 636 -5.26 16.23 15.31
CA ASP A 636 -4.16 15.65 14.52
C ASP A 636 -4.66 14.37 13.84
N LEU A 637 -4.52 14.31 12.52
CA LEU A 637 -4.82 13.12 11.72
C LEU A 637 -3.52 12.39 11.43
N ILE A 638 -3.47 11.07 11.58
CA ILE A 638 -2.29 10.25 11.31
C ILE A 638 -2.68 9.13 10.34
N ALA A 639 -2.19 9.19 9.09
CA ALA A 639 -2.39 8.11 8.15
C ALA A 639 -1.42 6.95 8.39
N SER A 640 -1.86 5.73 8.06
CA SER A 640 -1.07 4.52 8.32
C SER A 640 -0.82 3.64 7.11
N ILE A 641 0.33 2.97 7.10
CA ILE A 641 0.68 1.92 6.14
C ILE A 641 0.60 0.52 6.75
N ASP A 642 0.29 -0.47 5.91
CA ASP A 642 0.33 -1.90 6.24
C ASP A 642 1.52 -2.59 5.55
N LEU A 643 2.41 -3.17 6.36
CA LEU A 643 3.62 -3.86 5.90
C LEU A 643 3.35 -5.25 5.31
N THR A 644 2.14 -5.80 5.46
CA THR A 644 1.85 -7.18 5.04
C THR A 644 1.50 -7.29 3.55
N THR A 645 0.55 -6.47 3.11
CA THR A 645 -0.09 -6.64 1.80
C THR A 645 -0.07 -5.37 0.96
N SER A 646 0.03 -4.21 1.59
CA SER A 646 -0.09 -2.91 0.92
C SER A 646 1.26 -2.40 0.40
N VAL A 647 2.31 -2.49 1.21
CA VAL A 647 3.63 -1.93 0.85
C VAL A 647 4.79 -2.82 1.31
N ASN A 648 4.85 -4.05 0.79
CA ASN A 648 5.82 -5.07 1.24
C ASN A 648 7.13 -5.08 0.45
N LEU A 649 7.24 -4.27 -0.62
CA LEU A 649 8.48 -4.03 -1.33
C LEU A 649 9.14 -2.72 -0.85
N PRO A 650 10.48 -2.62 -0.85
CA PRO A 650 11.15 -1.48 -0.24
C PRO A 650 10.76 -0.11 -0.82
N GLU A 651 10.58 -0.03 -2.13
CA GLU A 651 10.22 1.23 -2.80
C GLU A 651 8.74 1.59 -2.58
N GLU A 652 7.87 0.58 -2.55
CA GLU A 652 6.46 0.73 -2.19
C GLU A 652 6.31 1.18 -0.74
N GLN A 653 7.09 0.61 0.19
CA GLN A 653 7.09 0.99 1.61
C GLN A 653 7.53 2.43 1.81
N ARG A 654 8.62 2.85 1.16
CA ARG A 654 9.10 4.24 1.22
C ARG A 654 8.03 5.20 0.72
N LYS A 655 7.57 5.01 -0.52
CA LYS A 655 6.56 5.89 -1.12
C LYS A 655 5.24 5.91 -0.38
N GLY A 656 4.74 4.75 0.02
CA GLY A 656 3.49 4.66 0.76
C GLY A 656 3.59 5.34 2.13
N PHE A 657 4.72 5.18 2.83
CA PHE A 657 4.95 5.89 4.10
C PHE A 657 4.99 7.41 3.88
N GLN A 658 5.77 7.88 2.90
CA GLN A 658 5.86 9.33 2.60
C GLN A 658 4.51 9.91 2.17
N ALA A 659 3.74 9.21 1.32
CA ALA A 659 2.40 9.64 0.94
C ALA A 659 1.46 9.79 2.16
N ALA A 660 1.52 8.87 3.13
CA ALA A 660 0.74 8.97 4.37
C ALA A 660 1.24 10.12 5.27
N PHE A 661 2.56 10.18 5.47
CA PHE A 661 3.22 11.12 6.37
C PHE A 661 3.15 12.58 5.91
N ASP A 662 3.29 12.83 4.60
CA ASP A 662 3.28 14.18 4.03
C ASP A 662 1.88 14.80 3.98
N ASN A 663 0.85 13.96 3.86
CA ASN A 663 -0.53 14.41 3.74
C ASN A 663 -1.29 14.46 5.07
N THR A 664 -0.64 14.10 6.18
CA THR A 664 -1.23 14.10 7.53
C THR A 664 -0.25 14.62 8.60
N ASP A 665 -0.65 14.63 9.87
CA ASP A 665 0.12 15.16 11.01
C ASP A 665 1.08 14.14 11.64
N GLY A 666 1.23 12.97 11.01
CA GLY A 666 2.09 11.89 11.46
C GLY A 666 2.04 10.68 10.55
N GLY A 667 2.70 9.60 10.96
CA GLY A 667 2.63 8.31 10.28
C GLY A 667 2.40 7.18 11.28
N MET A 668 1.57 6.20 10.93
CA MET A 668 1.46 4.97 11.70
C MET A 668 1.87 3.76 10.87
N ILE A 669 2.57 2.82 11.49
CA ILE A 669 3.07 1.60 10.84
C ILE A 669 2.41 0.38 11.48
N PHE A 670 1.70 -0.39 10.65
CA PHE A 670 1.08 -1.65 11.04
C PHE A 670 1.78 -2.81 10.30
N ASP A 671 2.41 -3.78 10.94
CA ASP A 671 2.65 -4.02 12.36
C ASP A 671 4.13 -4.35 12.60
N LEU A 672 4.62 -4.14 13.83
CA LEU A 672 5.93 -4.56 14.32
C LEU A 672 6.35 -5.97 13.86
N CYS A 673 5.46 -6.97 13.90
CA CYS A 673 5.85 -8.37 13.63
C CYS A 673 6.28 -8.61 12.17
N TYR A 674 5.98 -7.68 11.26
CA TYR A 674 6.40 -7.70 9.86
C TYR A 674 7.60 -6.79 9.56
N THR A 675 8.14 -6.12 10.58
CA THR A 675 9.12 -5.05 10.39
C THR A 675 10.50 -5.57 10.00
N ASN A 676 10.97 -5.15 8.83
CA ASN A 676 12.40 -5.05 8.54
C ASN A 676 12.88 -3.65 8.96
N TRP A 677 13.63 -3.57 10.05
CA TRP A 677 14.02 -2.29 10.66
C TRP A 677 14.82 -1.36 9.73
N TYR A 678 15.70 -1.91 8.90
CA TYR A 678 16.48 -1.09 7.98
C TYR A 678 15.63 -0.60 6.80
N MET A 679 14.72 -1.44 6.29
CA MET A 679 13.76 -1.02 5.27
C MET A 679 12.82 0.06 5.78
N LEU A 680 12.36 -0.07 7.03
CA LEU A 680 11.52 0.93 7.67
C LEU A 680 12.29 2.24 7.95
N GLU A 681 13.54 2.16 8.39
CA GLU A 681 14.43 3.32 8.55
C GLU A 681 14.59 4.07 7.22
N CYS A 682 14.83 3.36 6.12
CA CYS A 682 14.82 3.91 4.77
C CYS A 682 13.48 4.57 4.42
N ALA A 683 12.36 3.92 4.72
CA ALA A 683 11.05 4.45 4.42
C ALA A 683 10.75 5.74 5.20
N ILE A 684 11.06 5.80 6.49
CA ILE A 684 10.84 6.96 7.36
C ILE A 684 11.74 8.13 6.96
N LYS A 685 13.02 7.87 6.67
CA LYS A 685 14.01 8.90 6.31
C LYS A 685 13.96 9.32 4.84
N ASP A 686 13.03 8.77 4.07
CA ASP A 686 12.91 8.91 2.62
C ASP A 686 14.21 8.58 1.84
N ILE A 687 14.86 7.48 2.21
CA ILE A 687 16.09 7.01 1.56
C ILE A 687 15.80 5.75 0.76
N GLN A 688 16.33 5.66 -0.47
CA GLN A 688 16.22 4.45 -1.27
C GLN A 688 16.87 3.26 -0.55
N TYR A 689 16.09 2.19 -0.36
CA TYR A 689 16.59 0.94 0.21
C TYR A 689 17.61 0.29 -0.73
N GLU A 690 18.72 -0.13 -0.14
CA GLU A 690 19.67 -1.06 -0.75
C GLU A 690 19.87 -2.25 0.14
N LYS A 691 20.07 -3.43 -0.44
CA LYS A 691 20.28 -4.63 0.35
C LYS A 691 21.53 -4.48 1.22
N PRO A 692 21.45 -4.71 2.55
CA PRO A 692 22.57 -4.50 3.48
C PRO A 692 23.69 -5.53 3.34
N ASN A 693 23.43 -6.60 2.59
CA ASN A 693 24.34 -7.70 2.35
C ASN A 693 24.52 -7.88 0.85
N HIS A 694 25.76 -8.10 0.43
CA HIS A 694 26.08 -8.49 -0.93
C HIS A 694 26.86 -9.81 -0.90
N PHE A 695 26.41 -10.76 -1.72
CA PHE A 695 26.92 -12.13 -1.76
C PHE A 695 27.39 -12.43 -3.18
N SER A 696 28.50 -13.14 -3.32
CA SER A 696 28.99 -13.55 -4.63
C SER A 696 29.72 -14.88 -4.57
N VAL A 697 29.69 -15.59 -5.70
CA VAL A 697 30.45 -16.81 -5.93
C VAL A 697 31.18 -16.72 -7.26
N VAL A 698 32.38 -17.26 -7.32
CA VAL A 698 33.22 -17.28 -8.53
C VAL A 698 33.66 -18.69 -8.82
N ASN A 699 33.41 -19.15 -10.04
CA ASN A 699 34.06 -20.33 -10.60
C ASN A 699 35.40 -19.91 -11.25
N HIS A 700 36.50 -20.51 -10.80
CA HIS A 700 37.84 -20.18 -11.26
C HIS A 700 38.09 -20.63 -12.71
N ALA A 701 37.29 -21.55 -13.24
CA ALA A 701 37.45 -22.05 -14.61
C ALA A 701 37.04 -21.02 -15.67
N ASN A 702 36.04 -20.18 -15.37
CA ASN A 702 35.53 -19.14 -16.28
C ASN A 702 35.72 -17.71 -15.74
N ASN A 703 36.16 -17.56 -14.48
CA ASN A 703 36.26 -16.28 -13.76
C ASN A 703 34.95 -15.47 -13.75
N GLU A 704 33.81 -16.16 -13.85
CA GLU A 704 32.50 -15.53 -13.84
C GLU A 704 32.06 -15.30 -12.38
N LEU A 705 31.79 -14.03 -12.05
CA LEU A 705 31.29 -13.63 -10.74
C LEU A 705 29.77 -13.62 -10.77
N ILE A 706 29.19 -14.51 -9.99
CA ILE A 706 27.74 -14.72 -9.89
C ILE A 706 27.28 -14.10 -8.58
N THR A 707 26.46 -13.05 -8.67
CA THR A 707 25.78 -12.47 -7.51
C THR A 707 24.76 -13.45 -6.95
N VAL A 708 24.76 -13.61 -5.64
CA VAL A 708 23.88 -14.53 -4.91
C VAL A 708 22.81 -13.72 -4.18
N ASN A 709 21.58 -14.24 -4.15
CA ASN A 709 20.47 -13.55 -3.50
C ASN A 709 20.55 -13.73 -1.99
N GLU A 710 20.66 -14.95 -1.48
CA GLU A 710 20.61 -15.26 -0.05
C GLU A 710 21.61 -16.34 0.36
N VAL A 711 21.89 -16.42 1.66
CA VAL A 711 22.68 -17.51 2.28
C VAL A 711 21.82 -18.17 3.37
N ASN A 712 21.78 -19.50 3.39
CA ASN A 712 21.03 -20.33 4.36
C ASN A 712 19.54 -19.94 4.48
N ALA A 713 18.93 -19.47 3.39
CA ALA A 713 17.51 -19.11 3.33
C ALA A 713 16.73 -20.13 2.51
N ALA A 714 15.39 -20.12 2.61
CA ALA A 714 14.57 -20.93 1.73
C ALA A 714 14.72 -20.48 0.27
N ARG A 715 14.98 -21.41 -0.66
CA ARG A 715 15.04 -21.11 -2.10
C ARG A 715 13.65 -20.81 -2.66
N SER A 716 13.38 -19.52 -2.90
CA SER A 716 12.18 -19.03 -3.62
C SER A 716 12.40 -18.98 -5.14
N GLU A 717 11.34 -18.76 -5.91
CA GLU A 717 11.45 -18.49 -7.35
C GLU A 717 12.40 -17.30 -7.64
N ASP A 718 13.14 -17.39 -8.74
CA ASP A 718 14.16 -16.44 -9.21
C ASP A 718 15.25 -16.09 -8.20
N THR A 719 15.72 -17.09 -7.46
CA THR A 719 16.84 -16.89 -6.55
C THR A 719 17.97 -17.88 -6.79
N ILE A 720 19.18 -17.40 -6.56
CA ILE A 720 20.36 -18.19 -6.27
C ILE A 720 20.61 -18.09 -4.77
N VAL A 721 20.67 -19.25 -4.10
CA VAL A 721 20.93 -19.37 -2.66
C VAL A 721 22.19 -20.20 -2.44
N ILE A 722 23.04 -19.78 -1.51
CA ILE A 722 24.12 -20.61 -0.99
C ILE A 722 23.67 -21.26 0.32
N TYR A 723 23.83 -22.58 0.42
CA TYR A 723 23.67 -23.33 1.67
C TYR A 723 25.03 -23.74 2.20
N THR A 724 25.36 -23.31 3.41
CA THR A 724 26.56 -23.67 4.15
C THR A 724 26.23 -24.73 5.20
N ASP A 725 27.24 -25.31 5.85
CA ASP A 725 27.04 -26.30 6.91
C ASP A 725 26.36 -25.73 8.18
N GLU A 726 26.22 -24.41 8.29
CA GLU A 726 25.38 -23.75 9.30
C GLU A 726 23.88 -23.91 9.04
N HIS A 727 23.46 -24.20 7.79
CA HIS A 727 22.05 -24.42 7.43
C HIS A 727 21.52 -25.75 7.94
N GLY A 728 22.36 -26.79 7.92
CA GLY A 728 22.00 -28.17 8.24
C GLY A 728 22.73 -29.19 7.37
N ASP A 729 22.27 -30.45 7.43
CA ASP A 729 22.93 -31.56 6.73
C ASP A 729 22.62 -31.60 5.22
N THR A 730 21.49 -31.04 4.78
CA THR A 730 21.04 -31.00 3.38
C THR A 730 20.36 -29.67 3.04
N THR A 731 20.20 -29.36 1.75
CA THR A 731 19.61 -28.07 1.31
C THR A 731 18.11 -27.96 1.58
N GLY A 732 17.38 -29.07 1.66
CA GLY A 732 15.95 -29.13 1.89
C GLY A 732 15.11 -28.65 0.70
N THR A 733 15.69 -28.55 -0.51
CA THR A 733 14.98 -27.99 -1.66
C THR A 733 14.20 -29.03 -2.49
N ASN A 734 13.22 -28.55 -3.26
CA ASN A 734 12.46 -29.40 -4.19
C ASN A 734 13.28 -29.79 -5.44
N ALA A 735 12.79 -30.78 -6.18
CA ALA A 735 13.48 -31.39 -7.32
C ALA A 735 13.64 -30.48 -8.57
N TYR A 736 13.04 -29.28 -8.64
CA TYR A 736 12.90 -28.52 -9.88
C TYR A 736 13.98 -27.43 -10.12
N GLY A 737 14.98 -27.35 -9.24
CA GLY A 737 16.13 -26.45 -9.37
C GLY A 737 17.39 -27.13 -9.93
N VAL A 738 18.51 -26.40 -9.89
CA VAL A 738 19.87 -26.91 -10.15
C VAL A 738 20.71 -26.67 -8.89
N GLU A 739 21.49 -27.65 -8.47
CA GLU A 739 22.39 -27.54 -7.32
C GLU A 739 23.83 -27.91 -7.68
N VAL A 740 24.77 -27.05 -7.35
CA VAL A 740 26.22 -27.26 -7.48
C VAL A 740 26.78 -27.50 -6.09
N VAL A 741 27.29 -28.70 -5.84
CA VAL A 741 27.83 -29.11 -4.53
C VAL A 741 29.33 -28.89 -4.51
N VAL A 742 29.81 -28.08 -3.56
CA VAL A 742 31.20 -27.70 -3.40
C VAL A 742 31.72 -28.24 -2.07
N ASP A 743 32.83 -28.98 -2.12
CA ASP A 743 33.44 -29.56 -0.92
C ASP A 743 34.27 -28.55 -0.11
N SER A 744 34.83 -29.00 1.01
CA SER A 744 35.65 -28.18 1.91
C SER A 744 36.97 -27.71 1.32
N THR A 745 37.32 -28.12 0.10
CA THR A 745 38.51 -27.65 -0.62
C THR A 745 38.15 -26.65 -1.72
N GLY A 746 36.88 -26.24 -1.80
CA GLY A 746 36.34 -25.41 -2.86
C GLY A 746 36.20 -26.16 -4.18
N THR A 747 36.12 -27.49 -4.20
CA THR A 747 35.98 -28.26 -5.45
C THR A 747 34.53 -28.66 -5.69
N VAL A 748 34.02 -28.46 -6.90
CA VAL A 748 32.71 -28.99 -7.30
C VAL A 748 32.76 -30.52 -7.35
N VAL A 749 31.96 -31.19 -6.51
CA VAL A 749 31.91 -32.65 -6.40
C VAL A 749 30.65 -33.28 -6.99
N ASP A 750 29.57 -32.50 -7.14
CA ASP A 750 28.32 -32.95 -7.74
C ASP A 750 27.55 -31.78 -8.34
N ILE A 751 26.74 -32.04 -9.37
CA ILE A 751 25.81 -31.06 -9.94
C ILE A 751 24.47 -31.74 -10.24
N LYS A 752 23.44 -31.42 -9.45
CA LYS A 752 22.08 -31.94 -9.64
C LYS A 752 21.37 -31.18 -10.75
N ASN A 753 20.63 -31.91 -11.56
CA ASN A 753 19.79 -31.41 -12.66
C ASN A 753 20.49 -30.63 -13.76
N LYS A 754 21.83 -30.77 -13.90
CA LYS A 754 22.58 -30.07 -14.95
C LYS A 754 22.03 -30.35 -16.35
N GLN A 755 21.86 -31.61 -16.72
CA GLN A 755 21.38 -31.98 -18.05
C GLN A 755 19.90 -31.63 -18.24
N GLN A 756 19.08 -31.78 -17.19
CA GLN A 756 17.67 -31.38 -17.18
C GLN A 756 17.50 -29.90 -17.47
N ALA A 757 18.35 -29.05 -16.88
CA ALA A 757 18.37 -27.62 -17.15
C ALA A 757 18.86 -27.32 -18.57
N ILE A 758 19.99 -27.90 -19.01
CA ILE A 758 20.56 -27.68 -20.35
C ILE A 758 19.55 -28.05 -21.46
N ASP A 759 18.97 -29.25 -21.40
CA ASP A 759 18.02 -29.75 -22.39
C ASP A 759 16.60 -29.19 -22.18
N TRP A 760 16.39 -28.47 -21.07
CA TRP A 760 15.09 -28.02 -20.60
C TRP A 760 14.03 -29.12 -20.51
N ASN A 761 14.41 -30.26 -19.93
CA ASN A 761 13.56 -31.44 -19.77
C ASN A 761 13.42 -31.85 -18.30
N TRP A 762 12.25 -31.57 -17.72
CA TRP A 762 11.93 -31.83 -16.31
C TRP A 762 10.99 -33.03 -16.11
N SER A 763 10.90 -33.93 -17.09
CA SER A 763 10.05 -35.13 -16.99
C SER A 763 10.53 -36.15 -15.94
N SER A 764 11.81 -36.10 -15.56
CA SER A 764 12.41 -36.95 -14.53
C SER A 764 13.58 -36.21 -13.84
N PRO A 765 13.27 -35.24 -12.96
CA PRO A 765 14.30 -34.51 -12.24
C PRO A 765 15.02 -35.42 -11.23
N GLN A 766 16.29 -35.13 -11.00
CA GLN A 766 17.08 -35.72 -9.93
C GLN A 766 16.62 -35.19 -8.57
N ASN A 767 16.92 -35.95 -7.51
CA ASN A 767 16.75 -35.42 -6.16
C ASN A 767 17.72 -34.25 -5.97
N ASN A 768 17.15 -33.08 -5.67
CA ASN A 768 17.82 -31.80 -5.57
C ASN A 768 17.83 -31.29 -4.11
N ASP A 769 17.69 -32.21 -3.16
CA ASP A 769 18.01 -32.02 -1.75
C ASP A 769 19.45 -32.52 -1.51
N SER A 770 20.44 -31.74 -1.96
CA SER A 770 21.83 -32.16 -1.89
C SER A 770 22.35 -32.15 -0.46
N LYS A 771 23.21 -33.12 -0.13
CA LYS A 771 23.98 -33.10 1.11
C LYS A 771 24.96 -31.92 1.09
N ILE A 772 24.97 -31.13 2.16
CA ILE A 772 25.90 -30.00 2.30
C ILE A 772 27.21 -30.54 2.87
N PRO A 773 28.36 -30.41 2.18
CA PRO A 773 29.64 -30.87 2.71
C PRO A 773 30.08 -30.00 3.89
N LYS A 774 30.56 -30.62 4.98
CA LYS A 774 31.12 -29.89 6.13
C LYS A 774 32.30 -29.03 5.68
N GLY A 775 32.28 -27.73 6.00
CA GLY A 775 33.27 -26.74 5.54
C GLY A 775 33.20 -26.41 4.04
N GLY A 776 32.25 -26.97 3.30
CA GLY A 776 31.92 -26.64 1.91
C GLY A 776 30.56 -25.93 1.84
N PHE A 777 29.94 -25.91 0.67
CA PHE A 777 28.64 -25.29 0.46
C PHE A 777 27.93 -25.83 -0.79
N VAL A 778 26.64 -25.52 -0.95
CA VAL A 778 25.84 -25.83 -2.14
C VAL A 778 25.29 -24.55 -2.73
N ILE A 779 25.48 -24.33 -4.03
CA ILE A 779 24.87 -23.22 -4.78
C ILE A 779 23.59 -23.76 -5.43
N SER A 780 22.46 -23.13 -5.18
CA SER A 780 21.15 -23.67 -5.54
C SER A 780 20.33 -22.60 -6.26
N ALA A 781 19.85 -22.89 -7.48
CA ALA A 781 19.06 -21.94 -8.27
C ALA A 781 17.72 -22.52 -8.72
N THR A 782 16.71 -21.65 -8.78
CA THR A 782 15.43 -21.94 -9.44
C THR A 782 14.90 -20.69 -10.12
N ASP A 783 14.23 -20.87 -11.26
CA ASP A 783 13.56 -19.78 -11.98
C ASP A 783 12.05 -19.85 -11.75
N ARG A 784 11.35 -18.72 -11.91
CA ARG A 784 9.90 -18.69 -12.04
C ARG A 784 9.43 -19.48 -13.27
N SER A 785 8.16 -19.86 -13.26
CA SER A 785 7.55 -20.55 -14.40
C SER A 785 7.66 -19.71 -15.68
N GLY A 786 8.23 -20.29 -16.74
CA GLY A 786 8.45 -19.63 -18.04
C GLY A 786 9.86 -19.09 -18.25
N GLU A 787 10.63 -18.86 -17.17
CA GLU A 787 12.00 -18.35 -17.22
C GLU A 787 13.06 -19.46 -17.18
N ARG A 788 14.26 -19.19 -17.70
CA ARG A 788 15.36 -20.18 -17.83
C ARG A 788 16.74 -19.66 -17.43
N THR A 789 16.86 -18.49 -16.84
CA THR A 789 18.13 -17.76 -16.74
C THR A 789 19.07 -18.36 -15.68
N LEU A 790 18.60 -18.52 -14.44
CA LEU A 790 19.40 -18.93 -13.29
C LEU A 790 19.77 -20.41 -13.32
N ARG A 791 18.82 -21.29 -13.72
CA ARG A 791 19.13 -22.72 -13.86
C ARG A 791 20.12 -22.96 -14.99
N GLN A 792 20.01 -22.23 -16.11
CA GLN A 792 21.01 -22.31 -17.19
C GLN A 792 22.35 -21.72 -16.75
N LEU A 793 22.35 -20.65 -15.97
CA LEU A 793 23.57 -20.06 -15.44
C LEU A 793 24.37 -21.08 -14.62
N LEU A 794 23.74 -21.76 -13.64
CA LEU A 794 24.43 -22.79 -12.86
C LEU A 794 24.79 -24.02 -13.70
N ALA A 795 23.88 -24.49 -14.56
CA ALA A 795 24.11 -25.71 -15.33
C ALA A 795 25.26 -25.57 -16.34
N ASN A 796 25.38 -24.41 -17.00
CA ASN A 796 26.45 -24.16 -17.96
C ASN A 796 27.73 -23.61 -17.30
N GLY A 797 27.59 -22.91 -16.17
CA GLY A 797 28.68 -22.22 -15.50
C GLY A 797 29.60 -23.10 -14.66
N PHE A 798 29.22 -24.34 -14.34
CA PHE A 798 29.99 -25.21 -13.45
C PHE A 798 30.17 -26.63 -14.01
N ASN A 799 31.32 -27.24 -13.75
CA ASN A 799 31.63 -28.65 -14.01
C ASN A 799 32.20 -29.33 -12.77
N ILE A 800 32.01 -30.65 -12.67
CA ILE A 800 32.65 -31.44 -11.61
C ILE A 800 34.17 -31.30 -11.74
N GLY A 801 34.83 -30.97 -10.62
CA GLY A 801 36.27 -30.69 -10.55
C GLY A 801 36.64 -29.21 -10.57
N ASP A 802 35.69 -28.32 -10.90
CA ASP A 802 35.94 -26.88 -10.90
C ASP A 802 36.27 -26.35 -9.50
N LYS A 803 37.09 -25.31 -9.43
CA LYS A 803 37.40 -24.59 -8.18
C LYS A 803 36.47 -23.40 -8.02
N VAL A 804 35.90 -23.26 -6.82
CA VAL A 804 34.86 -22.29 -6.51
C VAL A 804 35.15 -21.63 -5.17
N THR A 805 35.04 -20.31 -5.15
CA THR A 805 35.13 -19.49 -3.92
C THR A 805 33.87 -18.66 -3.79
N ALA A 806 33.39 -18.45 -2.58
CA ALA A 806 32.25 -17.58 -2.29
C ALA A 806 32.57 -16.64 -1.12
N ALA A 807 32.00 -15.44 -1.16
CA ALA A 807 32.21 -14.42 -0.14
C ALA A 807 30.96 -13.57 0.06
N MET A 808 30.89 -12.92 1.22
CA MET A 808 29.87 -11.94 1.55
C MET A 808 30.49 -10.70 2.19
N ILE A 809 29.89 -9.54 1.90
CA ILE A 809 30.13 -8.28 2.59
C ILE A 809 28.82 -7.79 3.22
N THR A 810 28.89 -7.31 4.46
CA THR A 810 27.78 -6.75 5.23
C THR A 810 28.21 -5.45 5.90
N ASP A 811 27.27 -4.76 6.55
CA ASP A 811 27.50 -3.54 7.35
C ASP A 811 28.04 -2.32 6.54
N PHE A 812 27.97 -2.35 5.22
CA PHE A 812 28.46 -1.26 4.35
C PHE A 812 27.41 -0.19 4.03
N VAL A 813 26.15 -0.40 4.42
CA VAL A 813 25.04 0.52 4.10
C VAL A 813 24.92 1.70 5.06
N ASP A 814 25.61 1.65 6.20
CA ASP A 814 25.58 2.70 7.24
C ASP A 814 26.07 4.07 6.71
N TYR A 815 26.73 4.12 5.56
CA TYR A 815 27.23 5.36 4.96
C TYR A 815 26.21 6.15 4.14
N LYS A 816 25.04 5.57 3.84
CA LYS A 816 24.06 6.20 2.94
C LYS A 816 23.33 7.35 3.62
N GLY A 817 23.20 8.48 2.89
CA GLY A 817 22.54 9.69 3.39
C GLY A 817 23.37 10.49 4.39
N ILE A 818 24.56 10.01 4.76
CA ILE A 818 25.52 10.77 5.55
C ILE A 818 26.31 11.68 4.60
N VAL A 819 26.28 12.98 4.90
CA VAL A 819 27.18 13.96 4.28
C VAL A 819 28.31 14.21 5.25
N PHE A 820 29.53 13.89 4.82
CA PHE A 820 30.73 14.11 5.61
C PHE A 820 31.21 15.55 5.45
N ASP A 821 31.51 16.22 6.55
CA ASP A 821 32.10 17.57 6.59
C ASP A 821 33.65 17.53 6.71
N THR A 822 34.22 16.32 6.72
CA THR A 822 35.67 16.09 6.89
C THR A 822 36.33 15.57 5.60
N ILE A 823 37.60 15.92 5.40
CA ILE A 823 38.43 15.40 4.29
C ILE A 823 38.79 13.90 4.39
N LYS A 824 38.42 13.22 5.48
CA LYS A 824 38.76 11.82 5.73
C LYS A 824 37.60 11.08 6.37
N ALA A 825 37.26 9.90 5.84
CA ALA A 825 36.31 8.99 6.45
C ALA A 825 36.94 7.62 6.70
N ASN A 826 36.47 6.92 7.73
CA ASN A 826 36.81 5.52 7.95
C ASN A 826 35.68 4.65 7.40
N LEU A 827 35.94 3.94 6.31
CA LEU A 827 35.06 2.89 5.81
C LEU A 827 35.23 1.64 6.65
N GLU A 828 34.20 1.27 7.39
CA GLU A 828 34.05 0.03 8.15
C GLU A 828 33.00 -0.90 7.53
N PHE A 829 33.30 -2.18 7.44
CA PHE A 829 32.38 -3.20 6.92
C PHE A 829 32.82 -4.59 7.38
N SER A 830 31.92 -5.56 7.29
CA SER A 830 32.22 -6.94 7.65
C SER A 830 32.34 -7.81 6.40
N VAL A 831 33.33 -8.71 6.38
CA VAL A 831 33.56 -9.64 5.26
C VAL A 831 33.75 -11.05 5.78
N GLN A 832 33.17 -12.01 5.07
CA GLN A 832 33.32 -13.44 5.35
C GLN A 832 33.45 -14.23 4.04
N ALA A 833 34.37 -15.21 4.01
CA ALA A 833 34.36 -16.26 3.00
C ALA A 833 33.32 -17.33 3.37
N LEU A 834 32.52 -17.76 2.40
CA LEU A 834 31.51 -18.80 2.56
C LEU A 834 32.15 -20.15 2.20
N GLY A 835 32.26 -21.05 3.19
CA GLY A 835 33.06 -22.27 3.10
C GLY A 835 34.51 -22.07 3.57
N SER A 836 35.35 -23.08 3.35
CA SER A 836 36.75 -23.06 3.78
C SER A 836 37.59 -22.14 2.90
N ALA A 837 38.38 -21.26 3.50
CA ALA A 837 39.33 -20.38 2.82
C ALA A 837 40.71 -20.48 3.49
N ASN A 838 41.78 -20.57 2.68
CA ASN A 838 43.16 -20.54 3.17
C ASN A 838 43.69 -19.12 3.35
N SER A 839 43.15 -18.17 2.57
CA SER A 839 43.47 -16.75 2.64
C SER A 839 42.25 -15.90 2.27
N LEU A 840 42.09 -14.79 2.97
CA LEU A 840 41.06 -13.78 2.72
C LEU A 840 41.74 -12.41 2.77
N LYS A 841 41.66 -11.66 1.67
CA LYS A 841 42.15 -10.28 1.58
C LYS A 841 41.03 -9.36 1.15
N VAL A 842 41.03 -8.14 1.67
CA VAL A 842 40.05 -7.12 1.30
C VAL A 842 40.79 -5.86 0.88
N LEU A 843 40.45 -5.37 -0.31
CA LEU A 843 41.05 -4.19 -0.91
C LEU A 843 39.99 -3.09 -1.03
N VAL A 844 40.38 -1.84 -0.83
CA VAL A 844 39.58 -0.65 -1.10
C VAL A 844 40.38 0.22 -2.07
N ASN A 845 39.84 0.45 -3.26
CA ASN A 845 40.54 1.11 -4.38
C ASN A 845 41.94 0.51 -4.65
N GLY A 846 42.06 -0.82 -4.51
CA GLY A 846 43.31 -1.56 -4.73
C GLY A 846 44.28 -1.59 -3.54
N GLU A 847 43.98 -0.91 -2.44
CA GLU A 847 44.80 -0.95 -1.22
C GLU A 847 44.19 -1.82 -0.12
N GLU A 848 45.02 -2.58 0.60
CA GLU A 848 44.54 -3.49 1.65
C GLU A 848 43.86 -2.74 2.81
N ALA A 849 42.72 -3.26 3.25
CA ALA A 849 41.97 -2.79 4.41
C ALA A 849 42.51 -3.41 5.71
N ASN A 850 42.50 -2.65 6.80
CA ASN A 850 42.98 -3.11 8.10
C ASN A 850 41.90 -3.96 8.80
N THR A 851 42.30 -5.02 9.49
CA THR A 851 41.37 -5.77 10.36
C THR A 851 41.07 -4.94 11.61
N ALA A 852 39.80 -4.59 11.83
CA ALA A 852 39.40 -3.65 12.87
C ALA A 852 39.31 -4.29 14.28
N THR A 853 39.17 -5.62 14.36
CA THR A 853 39.13 -6.36 15.63
C THR A 853 39.86 -7.71 15.52
N LYS A 854 40.29 -8.28 16.65
CA LYS A 854 40.93 -9.61 16.71
C LYS A 854 40.00 -10.78 16.31
N SER A 855 38.71 -10.53 16.10
CA SER A 855 37.77 -11.46 15.46
C SER A 855 37.77 -11.20 13.95
N LEU A 856 38.20 -12.17 13.16
CA LEU A 856 38.62 -12.14 11.75
C LEU A 856 37.55 -11.75 10.70
N SER A 857 36.58 -10.88 11.01
CA SER A 857 35.46 -10.57 10.11
C SER A 857 35.14 -9.08 9.92
N LYS A 858 35.77 -8.16 10.65
CA LYS A 858 35.59 -6.70 10.46
C LYS A 858 36.81 -6.02 9.84
N TYR A 859 36.56 -5.18 8.85
CA TYR A 859 37.58 -4.45 8.10
C TYR A 859 37.34 -2.95 8.20
N SER A 860 38.42 -2.17 8.16
CA SER A 860 38.38 -0.71 8.16
C SER A 860 39.43 -0.14 7.20
N LYS A 861 39.09 0.95 6.51
CA LYS A 861 40.02 1.71 5.67
C LYS A 861 39.73 3.19 5.79
N GLN A 862 40.74 3.97 6.18
CA GLN A 862 40.68 5.42 6.06
C GLN A 862 40.79 5.80 4.57
N VAL A 863 39.85 6.60 4.10
CA VAL A 863 39.80 7.13 2.75
C VAL A 863 39.77 8.66 2.79
N ASN A 864 40.31 9.31 1.77
CA ASN A 864 40.21 10.75 1.61
C ASN A 864 38.94 11.08 0.83
N LEU A 865 38.27 12.16 1.21
CA LEU A 865 37.07 12.67 0.56
C LEU A 865 37.37 13.98 -0.16
N GLU A 866 36.81 14.12 -1.35
CA GLU A 866 36.71 15.36 -2.11
C GLU A 866 35.28 15.89 -2.03
N ASN A 867 35.09 17.19 -2.28
CA ASN A 867 33.76 17.78 -2.21
C ASN A 867 32.82 17.16 -3.27
N GLY A 868 31.62 16.74 -2.86
CA GLY A 868 30.67 16.02 -3.71
C GLY A 868 30.74 14.50 -3.58
N GLU A 869 30.55 13.79 -4.69
CA GLU A 869 30.41 12.32 -4.73
C GLU A 869 31.78 11.63 -4.78
N ASN A 870 32.01 10.69 -3.85
CA ASN A 870 33.24 9.91 -3.73
C ASN A 870 32.93 8.42 -3.86
N ILE A 871 33.59 7.73 -4.81
CA ILE A 871 33.34 6.32 -5.10
C ILE A 871 34.50 5.46 -4.63
N PHE A 872 34.20 4.43 -3.83
CA PHE A 872 35.14 3.46 -3.29
C PHE A 872 34.76 2.05 -3.71
N ASN A 873 35.67 1.37 -4.41
CA ASN A 873 35.50 0.00 -4.82
C ASN A 873 36.13 -0.95 -3.80
N ILE A 874 35.32 -1.83 -3.22
CA ILE A 874 35.76 -2.90 -2.32
C ILE A 874 35.89 -4.18 -3.11
N GLU A 875 37.07 -4.80 -3.09
CA GLU A 875 37.33 -6.11 -3.65
C GLU A 875 37.64 -7.12 -2.53
N VAL A 876 36.94 -8.24 -2.51
CA VAL A 876 37.24 -9.37 -1.62
C VAL A 876 37.91 -10.46 -2.44
N VAL A 877 39.11 -10.84 -2.01
CA VAL A 877 39.94 -11.85 -2.65
C VAL A 877 40.05 -13.07 -1.73
N VAL A 878 39.45 -14.19 -2.15
CA VAL A 878 39.52 -15.47 -1.44
C VAL A 878 40.47 -16.40 -2.19
N ASP A 879 41.47 -16.96 -1.50
CA ASP A 879 42.45 -17.89 -2.08
C ASP A 879 43.13 -17.38 -3.36
N GLY A 880 43.36 -16.06 -3.40
CA GLY A 880 44.02 -15.37 -4.52
C GLY A 880 43.12 -15.04 -5.71
N VAL A 881 41.81 -15.29 -5.62
CA VAL A 881 40.83 -14.99 -6.66
C VAL A 881 39.87 -13.89 -6.19
N LYS A 882 39.63 -12.88 -7.02
CA LYS A 882 38.59 -11.87 -6.74
C LYS A 882 37.23 -12.57 -6.72
N THR A 883 36.59 -12.61 -5.55
CA THR A 883 35.36 -13.38 -5.29
C THR A 883 34.15 -12.47 -5.14
N LEU A 884 34.34 -11.24 -4.70
CA LEU A 884 33.28 -10.25 -4.52
C LEU A 884 33.81 -8.85 -4.84
N GLU A 885 32.96 -8.02 -5.42
CA GLU A 885 33.22 -6.61 -5.67
C GLU A 885 32.00 -5.80 -5.27
N LYS A 886 32.20 -4.69 -4.54
CA LYS A 886 31.11 -3.81 -4.12
C LYS A 886 31.56 -2.35 -4.15
N GLU A 887 30.80 -1.53 -4.85
CA GLU A 887 30.95 -0.08 -4.82
C GLU A 887 30.23 0.54 -3.61
N ILE A 888 30.92 1.44 -2.91
CA ILE A 888 30.38 2.33 -1.89
C ILE A 888 30.53 3.77 -2.37
N VAL A 889 29.46 4.55 -2.23
CA VAL A 889 29.44 5.97 -2.56
C VAL A 889 29.29 6.78 -1.26
N LEU A 890 30.18 7.74 -1.04
CA LEU A 890 30.12 8.71 0.05
C LEU A 890 29.88 10.12 -0.49
N MET A 891 29.08 10.92 0.20
CA MET A 891 28.90 12.34 -0.10
C MET A 891 29.69 13.17 0.90
N ALA A 892 30.39 14.20 0.44
CA ALA A 892 31.06 15.15 1.31
C ALA A 892 30.68 16.60 0.95
N ASP A 893 30.55 17.44 1.97
CA ASP A 893 30.42 18.89 1.88
C ASP A 893 31.48 19.56 2.77
N ILE A 894 32.68 19.74 2.21
CA ILE A 894 33.87 20.14 2.97
C ILE A 894 34.03 21.65 2.85
N ASP A 895 33.97 22.38 3.98
CA ASP A 895 34.25 23.82 4.00
C ASP A 895 35.75 24.08 3.74
N GLU A 896 36.06 24.60 2.56
CA GLU A 896 37.44 24.91 2.12
C GLU A 896 38.14 25.96 3.02
N ASN A 897 37.44 26.61 3.96
CA ASN A 897 38.03 27.58 4.89
C ASN A 897 38.54 26.99 6.21
N LEU A 898 38.32 25.70 6.47
CA LEU A 898 38.81 25.01 7.67
C LEU A 898 39.99 24.09 7.32
N GLY A 899 41.10 24.72 6.94
CA GLY A 899 42.37 24.02 6.68
C GLY A 899 43.03 23.53 7.98
N GLU A 900 43.27 22.23 8.04
CA GLU A 900 44.29 21.52 8.83
C GLU A 900 44.43 21.88 10.32
N GLU A 901 43.64 21.23 11.20
CA GLU A 901 44.14 20.77 12.51
C GLU A 901 43.22 19.69 13.14
N GLY A 902 43.81 18.55 13.49
CA GLY A 902 43.36 17.71 14.61
C GLY A 902 42.33 16.61 14.34
N GLY A 903 42.80 15.41 14.00
CA GLY A 903 42.03 14.19 14.29
C GLY A 903 42.10 13.88 15.79
N GLU A 904 40.94 13.74 16.44
CA GLU A 904 40.81 13.03 17.71
C GLU A 904 39.69 11.98 17.63
N THR A 905 40.01 10.86 18.24
CA THR A 905 39.25 9.61 18.35
C THR A 905 37.94 9.82 19.10
N LEU A 906 36.84 9.26 18.57
CA LEU A 906 35.61 8.99 19.32
C LEU A 906 35.92 7.98 20.44
N GLU A 907 36.22 8.46 21.64
CA GLU A 907 36.12 7.64 22.86
C GLU A 907 34.66 7.47 23.29
N LYS A 908 34.35 6.29 23.81
CA LYS A 908 33.03 5.85 24.29
C LYS A 908 32.41 6.83 25.29
N PRO A 909 31.07 6.92 25.36
CA PRO A 909 30.41 7.67 26.43
C PRO A 909 30.66 6.98 27.78
N GLU A 910 31.35 7.68 28.68
CA GLU A 910 31.41 7.33 30.10
C GLU A 910 30.05 7.59 30.79
N LYS A 911 29.74 6.74 31.76
CA LYS A 911 28.53 6.82 32.61
C LYS A 911 28.42 8.19 33.30
N PRO A 912 27.21 8.74 33.46
CA PRO A 912 27.04 9.94 34.27
C PRO A 912 27.19 9.59 35.76
N GLU A 913 28.22 10.16 36.39
CA GLU A 913 28.28 10.29 37.85
C GLU A 913 27.32 11.40 38.34
N LYS A 914 26.78 11.18 39.53
CA LYS A 914 25.81 12.04 40.22
C LYS A 914 26.31 13.49 40.41
N PRO A 915 25.43 14.51 40.33
CA PRO A 915 25.77 15.83 40.81
C PRO A 915 25.52 15.94 42.32
N GLU A 916 26.59 16.19 43.08
CA GLU A 916 26.52 16.81 44.40
C GLU A 916 26.67 18.34 44.25
N GLY A 917 25.84 19.08 44.99
CA GLY A 917 26.25 20.33 45.64
C GLY A 917 26.06 21.61 44.85
N GLY A 918 25.11 22.45 45.31
CA GLY A 918 24.80 23.76 44.74
C GLY A 918 25.89 24.82 44.92
N GLU A 919 25.72 25.96 44.25
CA GLU A 919 25.38 27.23 44.91
C GLU A 919 24.94 28.29 43.89
N GLU A 920 24.12 29.21 44.38
CA GLU A 920 23.47 30.35 43.72
C GLU A 920 24.44 31.34 43.06
N VAL A 921 23.94 32.18 42.13
CA VAL A 921 23.83 33.65 42.30
C VAL A 921 23.58 34.38 40.96
N ASN A 922 22.43 35.05 40.92
CA ASN A 922 22.04 36.34 40.32
C ASN A 922 22.29 36.74 38.85
N ASN A 923 21.14 36.98 38.20
CA ASN A 923 20.81 38.07 37.27
C ASN A 923 21.80 39.24 37.15
N THR A 924 22.09 39.66 35.91
CA THR A 924 21.90 41.06 35.46
C THR A 924 22.10 41.19 33.95
N VAL A 925 21.14 41.86 33.30
CA VAL A 925 21.23 42.42 31.94
C VAL A 925 22.07 43.71 32.01
N PRO A 926 22.85 44.05 30.97
CA PRO A 926 22.71 45.39 30.40
C PRO A 926 22.72 45.45 28.86
N THR A 927 21.91 46.39 28.39
CA THR A 927 21.79 46.98 27.05
C THR A 927 22.93 47.93 26.67
N THR A 928 22.89 48.41 25.40
CA THR A 928 23.69 49.44 24.69
C THR A 928 24.85 48.87 23.89
N GLY A 929 25.11 49.19 22.61
CA GLY A 929 24.58 50.23 21.73
C GLY A 929 25.74 50.78 20.88
N ASP A 930 25.62 50.60 19.56
CA ASP A 930 26.15 51.41 18.46
C ASP A 930 27.61 51.32 17.92
N ASN A 931 27.63 50.87 16.64
CA ASN A 931 28.21 51.50 15.43
C ASN A 931 29.67 51.25 14.98
N ASN A 932 29.79 50.46 13.91
CA ASN A 932 30.41 50.81 12.61
C ASN A 932 30.19 49.65 11.61
N ILE A 933 29.12 49.66 10.80
CA ILE A 933 29.07 50.09 9.39
C ILE A 933 30.35 49.76 8.58
N ILE A 934 30.22 48.79 7.65
CA ILE A 934 30.40 48.88 6.17
C ILE A 934 30.81 47.47 5.66
N LEU A 935 29.83 46.62 5.29
CA LEU A 935 29.78 45.81 4.06
C LEU A 935 28.53 44.89 4.11
N ARG A 936 27.85 44.72 2.96
CA ARG A 936 26.66 43.87 2.69
C ARG A 936 25.30 44.55 2.85
N LEU A 937 24.97 45.35 1.83
CA LEU A 937 23.59 45.67 1.49
C LEU A 937 23.48 45.89 -0.03
N VAL A 938 23.66 44.83 -0.83
CA VAL A 938 23.08 44.66 -2.17
C VAL A 938 23.09 43.16 -2.50
N LEU A 939 22.02 42.42 -2.16
CA LEU A 939 21.56 41.24 -2.91
C LEU A 939 20.15 40.81 -2.45
N ILE A 940 19.20 41.74 -2.52
CA ILE A 940 17.78 41.44 -2.73
C ILE A 940 17.47 42.09 -4.07
N LEU A 941 16.85 41.33 -4.99
CA LEU A 941 16.71 41.55 -6.45
C LEU A 941 17.84 40.95 -7.30
N LEU A 942 17.76 39.63 -7.51
CA LEU A 942 17.88 38.95 -8.82
C LEU A 942 17.93 37.45 -8.56
N LEU A 943 16.78 36.76 -8.52
CA LEU A 943 16.65 35.32 -8.83
C LEU A 943 15.17 34.97 -9.07
N SER A 944 14.54 35.77 -9.93
CA SER A 944 13.28 35.47 -10.60
C SER A 944 13.53 35.63 -12.09
N LEU A 945 14.11 34.60 -12.74
CA LEU A 945 14.02 34.30 -14.19
C LEU A 945 15.10 33.30 -14.61
N GLY A 946 14.66 32.11 -15.05
CA GLY A 946 15.40 31.21 -15.92
C GLY A 946 15.80 29.88 -15.29
N VAL A 947 15.05 28.80 -15.57
CA VAL A 947 15.45 27.79 -16.55
C VAL A 947 14.20 26.99 -16.97
N THR A 948 13.67 27.31 -18.15
CA THR A 948 12.96 26.37 -19.02
C THR A 948 13.88 26.16 -20.21
N LEU A 949 14.37 24.95 -20.42
CA LEU A 949 14.78 24.31 -21.70
C LEU A 949 15.81 23.23 -21.38
N TYR A 950 15.44 21.96 -21.52
CA TYR A 950 16.05 21.05 -22.49
C TYR A 950 15.35 19.68 -22.41
N SER A 951 14.54 19.38 -23.43
CA SER A 951 14.17 18.01 -23.77
C SER A 951 14.68 17.69 -25.17
N LYS A 952 15.08 16.42 -25.34
CA LYS A 952 15.26 15.67 -26.60
C LYS A 952 16.39 16.07 -27.56
N ASN A 953 17.42 15.21 -27.62
CA ASN A 953 17.66 14.30 -28.76
C ASN A 953 19.04 13.65 -28.66
N ARG A 954 19.12 12.31 -28.68
CA ARG A 954 19.81 11.56 -29.75
C ARG A 954 19.62 10.04 -29.60
N LYS A 955 19.19 9.45 -30.72
CA LYS A 955 19.20 8.01 -31.02
C LYS A 955 20.58 7.56 -31.54
N TYR A 956 20.80 6.24 -31.47
CA TYR A 956 21.75 5.40 -32.22
C TYR A 956 23.26 5.66 -32.00
N VAL A 957 23.95 4.74 -31.29
CA VAL A 957 24.56 3.49 -31.80
C VAL A 957 24.44 2.43 -30.71
#